data_AF-A0A3D0XBB4-F1
#
_entry.id   AF-A0A3D0XBB4-F1
#
_cell.length_a   1.000
_cell.length_b   1.000
_cell.length_c   1.000
_cell.angle_alpha   90.00
_cell.angle_beta   90.00
_cell.angle_gamma   90.00
#
_symmetry.space_group_name_H-M   'P 1'
#
loop_
_entity.id
_entity.type
_entity.pdbx_description
1 polymer ?
#
loop_
_entity_poly.entity_id
_entity_poly.type
_entity_poly.pdbx_seq_one_letter_code
_entity_poly.pdbx_strand_id
1 'polypeptide(L)'
;AEGETVSMGGQTYESLDLALEAIPDNGSAEITLGAGEYTLSSTFIIDGSKNITIIGAGKSITTLKIPGGSAFKIQGVGAGLKLKDLSLSIGEYKPINLLNADNVSFSAENVDVYADTTTILVYAKGVGAENSYRNGLNVSLKNVNFSNDSSPAAIYTEAYTGINLSVVGCDLSTPNVGRTIYLWSSSGTVSVSNSTIKGFTPLNIYYGSIDMTVENSEIIANDVLSGSSNDTVVVQTVGNASDVDEMAYDHNNSINFKKCTLSAYTEEPYAGIASCSYGAKGDTIQFNECEFKTSGTVTVGDTNEPLIPLYSSSDASNTLILNGVTYNDTTLTEKIYMDMSKVSDELGENPYTTYLNLIPEAKIVKADKTVGYGSLSDAVAAAQNGETVTVLRDCIIDKPIEIKKSISIVGEGETAPTIKTTTADRVFNVTEASENLSISIKNIKAIEDSNNGYTRGISFYKNTGKIEFNIDKCEISSTYYALNVASENSNVVINVDNSKINGWAVAQTWSNNTSITINNSECISLNDKTYNADGSNDFSAFVFNVGVDNSYITLNNTEVKCQIEADENGNKNNQSIVSFRENQLENKLSINGGKCSGYSFFGVSYENTGYDVNISGTTFSYNGKEYVANGCFLQEYEGVDDGTTYTYYIIVPAEAKVIDTAKTTGATVTLDNLNKNTAVDPAADATYKVVVETAPAADAKKANDAIKANADTNTSKAMFDISVVKVDSNGTETVLNNVTDQKVTLTLGETPATGTMVYVYHVKTDGTVEQVAAVPADGTNKVTFTAPSFSTYAATYTATPIAEANITKNVGVAFERVGDTSEYNIILKALDSKTINRFMSADLTFDMNVTSGAVGYTVNPAASVNLIDKGDGRYEFNLDGLTSSGATGTEVTIGTVTFEGNGTVKFGVKTEGVTTNIVNTAKAANNIVDNYTTAGNGVDTGRLELNNAAANGVINATFTAPTKDLTVNVKFNNAITDNKKAYQDMKAVISGGDLPGDITVNFGTDEKALVGDTYTFTQALTQNVAYTVTVEGAGYRTARHTVTMTADKTLNFWNNVLDANNKQVIEVGARDEDKVTKNFLAGDIVKDNNINIYDLSAVVSYFGENNLVTAHPEYVRYDLNRDGKIDSKDVAYVLVSWGE
;
A
#
# COMPACT_ATOMS: atom_id res chain seq x y z
N ALA A 1 -37.20 77.00 -3.12
CA ALA A 1 -36.30 78.12 -3.52
C ALA A 1 -36.20 78.18 -5.05
N GLU A 2 -35.64 79.25 -5.66
CA GLU A 2 -35.40 79.31 -7.12
C GLU A 2 -34.56 78.11 -7.58
N GLY A 3 -35.20 77.07 -8.12
CA GLY A 3 -34.54 75.82 -8.52
C GLY A 3 -35.37 74.55 -8.28
N GLU A 4 -36.31 74.56 -7.32
CA GLU A 4 -37.22 73.44 -7.07
C GLU A 4 -38.33 73.40 -8.13
N THR A 5 -38.36 72.34 -8.93
CA THR A 5 -39.41 72.13 -9.94
C THR A 5 -40.05 70.76 -9.74
N VAL A 6 -41.35 70.73 -9.44
CA VAL A 6 -42.15 69.51 -9.43
C VAL A 6 -42.97 69.48 -10.71
N SER A 7 -42.86 68.42 -11.50
CA SER A 7 -43.63 68.29 -12.73
C SER A 7 -44.22 66.91 -12.94
N MET A 8 -45.43 66.85 -13.50
CA MET A 8 -46.14 65.61 -13.85
C MET A 8 -46.90 65.85 -15.16
N GLY A 9 -46.70 65.00 -16.17
CA GLY A 9 -47.40 65.12 -17.46
C GLY A 9 -47.16 66.46 -18.20
N GLY A 10 -46.01 67.11 -17.98
CA GLY A 10 -45.68 68.43 -18.54
C GLY A 10 -46.30 69.62 -17.81
N GLN A 11 -47.08 69.39 -16.75
CA GLN A 11 -47.60 70.43 -15.86
C GLN A 11 -46.67 70.60 -14.65
N THR A 12 -46.47 71.84 -14.20
CA THR A 12 -45.69 72.16 -13.00
C THR A 12 -46.59 72.34 -11.79
N TYR A 13 -46.16 71.82 -10.64
CA TYR A 13 -46.88 71.89 -9.37
C TYR A 13 -46.06 72.69 -8.35
N GLU A 14 -46.73 73.40 -7.44
CA GLU A 14 -46.06 74.21 -6.41
C GLU A 14 -45.40 73.35 -5.32
N SER A 15 -45.84 72.11 -5.15
CA SER A 15 -45.28 71.16 -4.18
C SER A 15 -45.46 69.71 -4.63
N LEU A 16 -44.71 68.78 -4.01
CA LEU A 16 -44.88 67.35 -4.22
C LEU A 16 -46.27 66.88 -3.75
N ASP A 17 -46.76 67.39 -2.62
CA ASP A 17 -48.09 67.05 -2.10
C ASP A 17 -49.19 67.36 -3.12
N LEU A 18 -49.15 68.55 -3.75
CA LEU A 18 -50.12 68.93 -4.78
C LEU A 18 -50.01 68.09 -6.06
N ALA A 19 -48.80 67.68 -6.44
CA ALA A 19 -48.61 66.76 -7.57
C ALA A 19 -49.18 65.37 -7.28
N LEU A 20 -48.98 64.87 -6.06
CA LEU A 20 -49.50 63.59 -5.60
C LEU A 20 -51.04 63.60 -5.47
N GLU A 21 -51.64 64.68 -4.95
CA GLU A 21 -53.10 64.86 -4.84
C GLU A 21 -53.78 64.93 -6.22
N ALA A 22 -53.09 65.42 -7.25
CA ALA A 22 -53.63 65.52 -8.60
C ALA A 22 -53.74 64.17 -9.34
N ILE A 23 -53.20 63.07 -8.76
CA ILE A 23 -53.23 61.74 -9.37
C ILE A 23 -54.61 61.10 -9.16
N PRO A 24 -55.32 60.70 -10.24
CA PRO A 24 -56.63 60.04 -10.14
C PRO A 24 -56.60 58.71 -9.38
N ASP A 25 -57.75 58.30 -8.84
CA ASP A 25 -57.90 57.13 -7.97
C ASP A 25 -57.45 55.77 -8.54
N ASN A 26 -57.28 55.66 -9.85
CA ASN A 26 -56.71 54.49 -10.53
C ASN A 26 -55.66 54.88 -11.60
N GLY A 27 -55.02 56.05 -11.44
CA GLY A 27 -54.06 56.58 -12.40
C GLY A 27 -52.64 56.05 -12.21
N SER A 28 -51.86 56.01 -13.29
CA SER A 28 -50.40 55.89 -13.23
C SER A 28 -49.77 57.25 -13.52
N ALA A 29 -48.76 57.64 -12.74
CA ALA A 29 -48.13 58.95 -12.87
C ALA A 29 -46.62 58.89 -12.66
N GLU A 30 -45.90 59.70 -13.43
CA GLU A 30 -44.47 59.95 -13.26
C GLU A 30 -44.27 61.42 -12.86
N ILE A 31 -43.72 61.63 -11.67
CA ILE A 31 -43.39 62.93 -11.09
C ILE A 31 -41.88 63.12 -11.21
N THR A 32 -41.45 64.18 -11.88
CA THR A 32 -40.04 64.57 -11.96
C THR A 32 -39.77 65.73 -11.00
N LEU A 33 -38.72 65.57 -10.19
CA LEU A 33 -38.19 66.56 -9.26
C LEU A 33 -36.87 67.11 -9.80
N GLY A 34 -36.77 68.45 -9.90
CA GLY A 34 -35.50 69.14 -10.19
C GLY A 34 -34.53 69.08 -9.01
N ALA A 35 -33.35 69.67 -9.14
CA ALA A 35 -32.40 69.76 -8.03
C ALA A 35 -32.98 70.57 -6.85
N GLY A 36 -32.80 70.08 -5.62
CA GLY A 36 -33.32 70.72 -4.41
C GLY A 36 -33.88 69.74 -3.38
N GLU A 37 -34.48 70.31 -2.33
CA GLU A 37 -35.12 69.56 -1.26
C GLU A 37 -36.65 69.65 -1.38
N TYR A 38 -37.33 68.51 -1.35
CA TYR A 38 -38.78 68.40 -1.43
C TYR A 38 -39.29 67.72 -0.18
N THR A 39 -40.37 68.24 0.42
CA THR A 39 -40.93 67.66 1.65
C THR A 39 -42.26 66.98 1.34
N LEU A 40 -42.45 65.77 1.86
CA LEU A 40 -43.76 65.13 1.98
C LEU A 40 -44.39 65.63 3.29
N SER A 41 -45.39 66.51 3.21
CA SER A 41 -45.87 67.24 4.40
C SER A 41 -46.86 66.44 5.26
N SER A 42 -47.40 65.34 4.72
CA SER A 42 -48.35 64.46 5.42
C SER A 42 -48.32 63.04 4.87
N THR A 43 -48.99 62.10 5.53
CA THR A 43 -49.12 60.72 5.02
C THR A 43 -49.89 60.70 3.70
N PHE A 44 -49.25 60.21 2.64
CA PHE A 44 -49.88 60.03 1.33
C PHE A 44 -50.33 58.59 1.13
N ILE A 45 -51.61 58.41 0.80
CA ILE A 45 -52.24 57.10 0.62
C ILE A 45 -52.30 56.75 -0.86
N ILE A 46 -51.58 55.68 -1.24
CA ILE A 46 -51.64 55.04 -2.55
C ILE A 46 -52.68 53.90 -2.46
N ASP A 47 -53.91 54.23 -2.81
CA ASP A 47 -55.07 53.32 -2.86
C ASP A 47 -55.49 52.98 -4.30
N GLY A 48 -56.46 52.09 -4.48
CA GLY A 48 -56.87 51.60 -5.80
C GLY A 48 -55.71 50.93 -6.56
N SER A 49 -55.74 50.94 -7.89
CA SER A 49 -54.61 50.43 -8.70
C SER A 49 -53.59 51.54 -9.05
N LYS A 50 -53.40 52.54 -8.18
CA LYS A 50 -52.47 53.67 -8.42
C LYS A 50 -51.03 53.20 -8.52
N ASN A 51 -50.31 53.67 -9.53
CA ASN A 51 -48.88 53.38 -9.72
C ASN A 51 -48.09 54.67 -9.92
N ILE A 52 -47.22 55.01 -8.96
CA ILE A 52 -46.56 56.32 -8.91
C ILE A 52 -45.06 56.12 -9.05
N THR A 53 -44.44 56.87 -9.96
CA THR A 53 -42.98 56.95 -10.08
C THR A 53 -42.52 58.37 -9.74
N ILE A 54 -41.58 58.50 -8.80
CA ILE A 54 -40.94 59.77 -8.45
C ILE A 54 -39.47 59.70 -8.87
N ILE A 55 -39.07 60.61 -9.74
CA ILE A 55 -37.72 60.66 -10.33
C ILE A 55 -37.05 61.97 -9.94
N GLY A 56 -35.92 61.91 -9.24
CA GLY A 56 -35.08 63.08 -8.97
C GLY A 56 -34.08 63.36 -10.11
N ALA A 57 -33.44 64.52 -10.04
CA ALA A 57 -32.37 64.90 -10.97
C ALA A 57 -31.03 64.19 -10.68
N GLY A 58 -30.96 63.38 -9.60
CA GLY A 58 -29.78 62.65 -9.16
C GLY A 58 -29.70 62.57 -7.63
N LYS A 59 -29.25 61.42 -7.11
CA LYS A 59 -29.24 61.12 -5.67
C LYS A 59 -28.42 62.08 -4.80
N SER A 60 -27.39 62.70 -5.36
CA SER A 60 -26.56 63.69 -4.66
C SER A 60 -27.08 65.13 -4.74
N ILE A 61 -28.14 65.40 -5.52
CA ILE A 61 -28.64 66.77 -5.76
C ILE A 61 -30.15 66.94 -5.57
N THR A 62 -30.90 65.85 -5.46
CA THR A 62 -32.34 65.86 -5.15
C THR A 62 -32.57 65.09 -3.86
N THR A 63 -33.20 65.72 -2.87
CA THR A 63 -33.53 65.10 -1.60
C THR A 63 -35.03 65.17 -1.36
N LEU A 64 -35.65 64.02 -1.07
CA LEU A 64 -37.02 63.90 -0.61
C LEU A 64 -37.02 63.69 0.91
N LYS A 65 -37.50 64.70 1.63
CA LYS A 65 -37.64 64.71 3.07
C LYS A 65 -38.99 64.15 3.50
N ILE A 66 -38.94 63.12 4.35
CA ILE A 66 -40.08 62.46 4.97
C ILE A 66 -40.01 62.74 6.48
N PRO A 67 -40.60 63.85 6.97
CA PRO A 67 -40.59 64.20 8.38
C PRO A 67 -41.46 63.24 9.19
N GLY A 68 -41.20 63.12 10.50
CA GLY A 68 -42.00 62.29 11.39
C GLY A 68 -43.50 62.61 11.32
N GLY A 69 -44.34 61.57 11.27
CA GLY A 69 -45.78 61.62 11.02
C GLY A 69 -46.18 61.56 9.53
N SER A 70 -45.22 61.51 8.61
CA SER A 70 -45.47 61.45 7.15
C SER A 70 -44.89 60.18 6.55
N ALA A 71 -45.66 59.48 5.70
CA ALA A 71 -45.24 58.24 5.05
C ALA A 71 -45.96 58.03 3.71
N PHE A 72 -45.40 57.20 2.84
CA PHE A 72 -46.12 56.61 1.72
C PHE A 72 -46.83 55.33 2.17
N LYS A 73 -48.17 55.36 2.20
CA LYS A 73 -49.00 54.22 2.59
C LYS A 73 -49.60 53.54 1.36
N ILE A 74 -49.12 52.36 1.00
CA ILE A 74 -49.57 51.59 -0.17
C ILE A 74 -50.58 50.55 0.31
N GLN A 75 -51.87 50.73 -0.01
CA GLN A 75 -52.95 49.90 0.53
C GLN A 75 -54.03 49.52 -0.50
N GLY A 76 -53.84 49.85 -1.77
CA GLY A 76 -54.74 49.48 -2.86
C GLY A 76 -54.32 48.20 -3.57
N VAL A 77 -55.28 47.42 -4.07
CA VAL A 77 -54.97 46.21 -4.86
C VAL A 77 -54.28 46.62 -6.17
N GLY A 78 -53.06 46.11 -6.39
CA GLY A 78 -52.23 46.49 -7.56
C GLY A 78 -51.54 47.85 -7.44
N ALA A 79 -51.54 48.47 -6.26
CA ALA A 79 -50.90 49.76 -6.04
C ALA A 79 -49.36 49.67 -6.00
N GLY A 80 -48.67 50.70 -6.48
CA GLY A 80 -47.23 50.71 -6.60
C GLY A 80 -46.57 52.07 -6.38
N LEU A 81 -45.37 52.06 -5.80
CA LEU A 81 -44.48 53.21 -5.72
C LEU A 81 -43.10 52.87 -6.27
N LYS A 82 -42.56 53.76 -7.11
CA LYS A 82 -41.18 53.71 -7.59
C LYS A 82 -40.46 55.01 -7.26
N LEU A 83 -39.29 54.90 -6.64
CA LEU A 83 -38.38 56.01 -6.37
C LEU A 83 -37.12 55.86 -7.22
N LYS A 84 -36.64 56.94 -7.82
CA LYS A 84 -35.48 56.89 -8.70
C LYS A 84 -34.62 58.14 -8.62
N ASP A 85 -33.30 57.95 -8.62
CA ASP A 85 -32.29 59.00 -8.77
C ASP A 85 -32.47 60.17 -7.77
N LEU A 86 -32.63 59.85 -6.48
CA LEU A 86 -32.84 60.81 -5.39
C LEU A 86 -32.25 60.32 -4.05
N SER A 87 -32.14 61.20 -3.06
CA SER A 87 -31.88 60.80 -1.67
C SER A 87 -33.13 60.92 -0.81
N LEU A 88 -33.26 60.07 0.21
CA LEU A 88 -34.31 60.16 1.22
C LEU A 88 -33.72 60.69 2.53
N SER A 89 -34.35 61.70 3.11
CA SER A 89 -34.09 62.16 4.48
C SER A 89 -35.28 61.79 5.34
N ILE A 90 -35.11 60.83 6.26
CA ILE A 90 -36.20 60.15 6.94
C ILE A 90 -36.17 60.43 8.44
N GLY A 91 -37.25 61.01 8.95
CA GLY A 91 -37.53 61.16 10.38
C GLY A 91 -38.76 60.35 10.84
N GLU A 92 -39.19 59.38 10.04
CA GLU A 92 -40.37 58.53 10.26
C GLU A 92 -39.96 57.07 10.48
N TYR A 93 -40.63 56.35 11.39
CA TYR A 93 -40.30 54.94 11.67
C TYR A 93 -40.60 54.00 10.49
N LYS A 94 -41.65 54.28 9.70
CA LYS A 94 -42.11 53.47 8.56
C LYS A 94 -42.41 54.35 7.34
N PRO A 95 -41.38 54.96 6.71
CA PRO A 95 -41.52 55.89 5.60
C PRO A 95 -42.23 55.29 4.37
N ILE A 96 -42.00 53.99 4.10
CA ILE A 96 -42.66 53.24 3.02
C ILE A 96 -43.43 52.08 3.67
N ASN A 97 -44.76 52.13 3.58
CA ASN A 97 -45.66 51.29 4.37
C ASN A 97 -46.67 50.57 3.48
N LEU A 98 -46.47 49.29 3.19
CA LEU A 98 -47.31 48.45 2.33
C LEU A 98 -48.29 47.63 3.19
N LEU A 99 -49.57 47.98 3.18
CA LEU A 99 -50.55 47.50 4.14
C LEU A 99 -51.77 46.83 3.51
N ASN A 100 -52.03 45.59 3.93
CA ASN A 100 -53.32 44.91 3.79
C ASN A 100 -53.94 44.90 2.37
N ALA A 101 -53.11 44.73 1.32
CA ALA A 101 -53.59 44.66 -0.05
C ALA A 101 -52.81 43.66 -0.90
N ASP A 102 -53.49 43.10 -1.90
CA ASP A 102 -52.89 42.15 -2.84
C ASP A 102 -52.17 42.88 -3.98
N ASN A 103 -51.11 42.28 -4.52
CA ASN A 103 -50.34 42.76 -5.66
C ASN A 103 -49.72 44.16 -5.47
N VAL A 104 -49.33 44.49 -4.23
CA VAL A 104 -48.67 45.77 -3.93
C VAL A 104 -47.20 45.74 -4.31
N SER A 105 -46.67 46.88 -4.75
CA SER A 105 -45.28 46.98 -5.18
C SER A 105 -44.54 48.21 -4.67
N PHE A 106 -43.25 48.03 -4.37
CA PHE A 106 -42.32 49.11 -4.12
C PHE A 106 -41.03 48.87 -4.90
N SER A 107 -40.50 49.90 -5.54
CA SER A 107 -39.15 49.83 -6.12
C SER A 107 -38.35 51.10 -5.89
N ALA A 108 -37.04 50.94 -5.73
CA ALA A 108 -36.09 52.04 -5.62
C ALA A 108 -34.86 51.77 -6.50
N GLU A 109 -34.46 52.75 -7.32
CA GLU A 109 -33.28 52.67 -8.18
C GLU A 109 -32.37 53.89 -7.97
N ASN A 110 -31.09 53.67 -7.63
CA ASN A 110 -30.11 54.71 -7.33
C ASN A 110 -30.59 55.68 -6.24
N VAL A 111 -30.83 55.17 -5.04
CA VAL A 111 -31.36 55.95 -3.92
C VAL A 111 -30.45 55.89 -2.70
N ASP A 112 -30.03 57.03 -2.17
CA ASP A 112 -29.29 57.11 -0.90
C ASP A 112 -30.26 57.47 0.24
N VAL A 113 -30.28 56.70 1.31
CA VAL A 113 -31.21 56.89 2.44
C VAL A 113 -30.46 57.32 3.69
N TYR A 114 -30.87 58.46 4.24
CA TYR A 114 -30.35 59.04 5.47
C TYR A 114 -31.46 59.08 6.51
N ALA A 115 -31.31 58.28 7.58
CA ALA A 115 -32.25 58.23 8.70
C ALA A 115 -31.52 58.56 10.01
N ASP A 116 -31.98 59.58 10.73
CA ASP A 116 -31.43 60.02 12.03
C ASP A 116 -32.16 59.42 13.24
N THR A 117 -33.22 58.67 12.99
CA THR A 117 -34.07 58.00 13.96
C THR A 117 -34.19 56.50 13.61
N THR A 118 -34.63 55.68 14.57
CA THR A 118 -34.98 54.27 14.29
C THR A 118 -35.95 54.20 13.11
N THR A 119 -35.62 53.43 12.07
CA THR A 119 -36.35 53.44 10.79
C THR A 119 -36.36 52.06 10.14
N ILE A 120 -37.53 51.60 9.67
CA ILE A 120 -37.65 50.47 8.75
C ILE A 120 -37.94 51.04 7.36
N LEU A 121 -36.95 51.01 6.46
CA LEU A 121 -37.08 51.61 5.13
C LEU A 121 -38.29 51.07 4.36
N VAL A 122 -38.46 49.74 4.33
CA VAL A 122 -39.61 49.08 3.71
C VAL A 122 -40.34 48.25 4.75
N TYR A 123 -41.55 48.68 5.12
CA TYR A 123 -42.41 47.95 6.04
C TYR A 123 -43.65 47.43 5.29
N ALA A 124 -43.77 46.11 5.18
CA ALA A 124 -44.92 45.45 4.56
C ALA A 124 -45.67 44.58 5.59
N LYS A 125 -46.96 44.83 5.81
CA LYS A 125 -47.80 44.02 6.71
C LYS A 125 -49.19 43.69 6.15
N GLY A 126 -49.51 42.40 6.09
CA GLY A 126 -50.83 41.85 5.74
C GLY A 126 -51.80 41.76 6.93
N VAL A 127 -52.86 40.93 6.82
CA VAL A 127 -53.81 40.68 7.92
C VAL A 127 -53.28 39.56 8.80
N GLY A 128 -52.98 39.86 10.06
CA GLY A 128 -52.30 38.97 11.02
C GLY A 128 -53.12 37.79 11.55
N ALA A 129 -53.87 37.09 10.71
CA ALA A 129 -54.39 35.76 11.02
C ALA A 129 -53.74 34.75 10.07
N GLU A 130 -53.29 33.61 10.60
CA GLU A 130 -52.53 32.56 9.90
C GLU A 130 -53.22 31.99 8.64
N ASN A 131 -54.49 32.32 8.40
CA ASN A 131 -55.27 31.93 7.22
C ASN A 131 -55.69 33.12 6.32
N SER A 132 -55.02 34.27 6.43
CA SER A 132 -55.43 35.52 5.77
C SER A 132 -54.28 36.28 5.10
N TYR A 133 -53.24 35.56 4.66
CA TYR A 133 -52.11 36.12 3.91
C TYR A 133 -52.58 36.94 2.70
N ARG A 134 -51.95 38.10 2.48
CA ARG A 134 -52.14 38.88 1.25
C ARG A 134 -51.21 38.37 0.16
N ASN A 135 -51.71 38.30 -1.07
CA ASN A 135 -50.96 37.71 -2.18
C ASN A 135 -50.20 38.78 -2.97
N GLY A 136 -48.96 38.49 -3.36
CA GLY A 136 -48.21 39.28 -4.34
C GLY A 136 -47.59 40.56 -3.76
N LEU A 137 -46.55 40.41 -2.95
CA LEU A 137 -45.70 41.53 -2.50
C LEU A 137 -44.48 41.63 -3.39
N ASN A 138 -44.34 42.72 -4.15
CA ASN A 138 -43.19 42.92 -5.05
C ASN A 138 -42.30 44.06 -4.55
N VAL A 139 -41.08 43.75 -4.12
CA VAL A 139 -40.10 44.75 -3.65
C VAL A 139 -38.82 44.64 -4.47
N SER A 140 -38.39 45.74 -5.09
CA SER A 140 -37.16 45.77 -5.89
C SER A 140 -36.27 46.96 -5.52
N LEU A 141 -35.10 46.69 -4.94
CA LEU A 141 -34.09 47.68 -4.61
C LEU A 141 -32.88 47.49 -5.53
N LYS A 142 -32.44 48.57 -6.17
CA LYS A 142 -31.28 48.59 -7.04
C LYS A 142 -30.39 49.78 -6.74
N ASN A 143 -29.12 49.55 -6.38
CA ASN A 143 -28.17 50.60 -6.00
C ASN A 143 -28.70 51.51 -4.87
N VAL A 144 -29.28 50.89 -3.84
CA VAL A 144 -29.83 51.60 -2.68
C VAL A 144 -28.84 51.51 -1.52
N ASN A 145 -28.54 52.65 -0.89
CA ASN A 145 -27.71 52.72 0.30
C ASN A 145 -28.59 53.07 1.50
N PHE A 146 -28.59 52.24 2.55
CA PHE A 146 -29.31 52.45 3.79
C PHE A 146 -28.45 51.98 4.97
N SER A 147 -28.25 52.84 5.96
CA SER A 147 -27.56 52.48 7.20
C SER A 147 -28.23 53.13 8.40
N ASN A 148 -28.60 52.31 9.39
CA ASN A 148 -29.14 52.80 10.66
C ASN A 148 -28.91 51.81 11.81
N ASP A 149 -28.05 52.20 12.75
CA ASP A 149 -27.59 51.36 13.86
C ASP A 149 -28.68 50.93 14.83
N SER A 150 -29.74 51.73 14.96
CA SER A 150 -30.83 51.48 15.92
C SER A 150 -32.02 50.74 15.32
N SER A 151 -31.96 50.41 14.02
CA SER A 151 -33.11 49.90 13.28
C SER A 151 -33.26 48.39 13.40
N PRO A 152 -34.48 47.88 13.66
CA PRO A 152 -34.72 46.44 13.79
C PRO A 152 -34.68 45.70 12.45
N ALA A 153 -34.85 46.40 11.31
CA ALA A 153 -34.74 45.86 9.96
C ALA A 153 -34.60 46.99 8.93
N ALA A 154 -34.01 46.72 7.76
CA ALA A 154 -34.12 47.59 6.59
C ALA A 154 -35.38 47.24 5.79
N ILE A 155 -35.65 45.94 5.66
CA ILE A 155 -36.84 45.39 5.00
C ILE A 155 -37.54 44.48 6.00
N TYR A 156 -38.82 44.76 6.26
CA TYR A 156 -39.67 43.95 7.13
C TYR A 156 -40.92 43.53 6.37
N THR A 157 -41.20 42.22 6.31
CA THR A 157 -42.44 41.68 5.74
C THR A 157 -43.15 40.80 6.75
N GLU A 158 -44.47 40.93 6.87
CA GLU A 158 -45.33 40.12 7.74
C GLU A 158 -46.66 39.79 7.05
N ALA A 159 -47.11 38.54 7.16
CA ALA A 159 -48.42 38.08 6.69
C ALA A 159 -48.68 38.28 5.17
N TYR A 160 -47.66 38.07 4.33
CA TYR A 160 -47.78 37.97 2.87
C TYR A 160 -47.47 36.55 2.33
N THR A 161 -48.06 36.22 1.18
CA THR A 161 -47.79 35.02 0.37
C THR A 161 -47.35 35.45 -1.03
N GLY A 162 -46.47 34.67 -1.67
CA GLY A 162 -45.92 35.03 -2.98
C GLY A 162 -45.07 36.31 -2.94
N ILE A 163 -44.16 36.43 -1.97
CA ILE A 163 -43.19 37.54 -1.94
C ILE A 163 -42.26 37.43 -3.15
N ASN A 164 -41.96 38.55 -3.79
CA ASN A 164 -40.92 38.68 -4.81
C ASN A 164 -40.01 39.85 -4.41
N LEU A 165 -38.87 39.53 -3.80
CA LEU A 165 -37.89 40.49 -3.32
C LEU A 165 -36.62 40.43 -4.17
N SER A 166 -36.20 41.56 -4.71
CA SER A 166 -34.95 41.69 -5.46
C SER A 166 -34.08 42.82 -4.91
N VAL A 167 -32.85 42.52 -4.54
CA VAL A 167 -31.85 43.46 -4.00
C VAL A 167 -30.58 43.35 -4.83
N VAL A 168 -30.23 44.40 -5.56
CA VAL A 168 -29.11 44.38 -6.53
C VAL A 168 -28.22 45.59 -6.34
N GLY A 169 -26.92 45.41 -6.12
CA GLY A 169 -25.99 46.54 -5.98
C GLY A 169 -26.23 47.41 -4.73
N CYS A 170 -26.93 46.90 -3.72
CA CYS A 170 -27.34 47.69 -2.55
C CYS A 170 -26.37 47.53 -1.39
N ASP A 171 -26.28 48.55 -0.53
CA ASP A 171 -25.63 48.50 0.78
C ASP A 171 -26.69 48.74 1.86
N LEU A 172 -27.11 47.66 2.53
CA LEU A 172 -28.15 47.69 3.57
C LEU A 172 -27.54 47.31 4.92
N SER A 173 -27.58 48.21 5.89
CA SER A 173 -26.88 48.05 7.18
C SER A 173 -27.75 48.40 8.39
N THR A 174 -27.90 47.45 9.31
CA THR A 174 -28.60 47.58 10.61
C THR A 174 -27.78 46.95 11.76
N PRO A 175 -26.58 47.47 12.05
CA PRO A 175 -25.49 46.71 12.68
C PRO A 175 -25.65 46.32 14.15
N ASN A 176 -26.43 47.03 14.99
CA ASN A 176 -26.41 46.75 16.44
C ASN A 176 -27.55 45.87 16.94
N VAL A 177 -28.74 45.92 16.31
CA VAL A 177 -29.95 45.23 16.81
C VAL A 177 -30.79 44.60 15.70
N GLY A 178 -30.39 44.76 14.43
CA GLY A 178 -31.29 44.57 13.30
C GLY A 178 -31.19 43.23 12.60
N ARG A 179 -32.35 42.69 12.22
CA ARG A 179 -32.52 41.65 11.21
C ARG A 179 -32.69 42.34 9.86
N THR A 180 -31.59 42.56 9.13
CA THR A 180 -31.55 43.53 8.01
C THR A 180 -32.63 43.27 6.97
N ILE A 181 -32.78 42.01 6.56
CA ILE A 181 -33.91 41.51 5.79
C ILE A 181 -34.69 40.53 6.67
N TYR A 182 -35.88 40.93 7.09
CA TYR A 182 -36.77 40.14 7.94
C TYR A 182 -38.02 39.69 7.18
N LEU A 183 -38.16 38.37 7.02
CA LEU A 183 -39.22 37.76 6.24
C LEU A 183 -40.13 36.89 7.13
N TRP A 184 -41.35 37.34 7.36
CA TRP A 184 -42.43 36.56 7.96
C TRP A 184 -43.55 36.38 6.94
N SER A 185 -43.54 35.25 6.22
CA SER A 185 -44.40 35.02 5.05
C SER A 185 -44.82 33.57 4.93
N SER A 186 -45.75 33.22 4.04
CA SER A 186 -46.02 31.79 3.77
C SER A 186 -45.14 31.23 2.66
N SER A 187 -44.77 32.05 1.67
CA SER A 187 -43.98 31.65 0.51
C SER A 187 -43.41 32.85 -0.25
N GLY A 188 -42.32 32.64 -0.99
CA GLY A 188 -41.77 33.69 -1.84
C GLY A 188 -40.43 33.37 -2.48
N THR A 189 -39.96 34.30 -3.32
CA THR A 189 -38.66 34.29 -3.98
C THR A 189 -37.87 35.52 -3.56
N VAL A 190 -36.60 35.32 -3.24
CA VAL A 190 -35.68 36.37 -2.82
C VAL A 190 -34.40 36.28 -3.63
N SER A 191 -34.00 37.37 -4.26
CA SER A 191 -32.73 37.47 -4.99
C SER A 191 -31.89 38.61 -4.43
N VAL A 192 -30.67 38.30 -4.01
CA VAL A 192 -29.67 39.28 -3.57
C VAL A 192 -28.44 39.12 -4.46
N SER A 193 -27.97 40.20 -5.10
CA SER A 193 -26.75 40.12 -5.90
C SER A 193 -25.92 41.39 -5.85
N ASN A 194 -24.59 41.23 -5.91
CA ASN A 194 -23.63 42.33 -5.90
C ASN A 194 -23.88 43.35 -4.76
N SER A 195 -24.36 42.87 -3.61
CA SER A 195 -24.84 43.73 -2.52
C SER A 195 -24.05 43.46 -1.23
N THR A 196 -24.04 44.44 -0.34
CA THR A 196 -23.54 44.31 1.03
C THR A 196 -24.74 44.36 1.98
N ILE A 197 -24.94 43.30 2.78
CA ILE A 197 -26.03 43.21 3.76
C ILE A 197 -25.41 42.99 5.15
N LYS A 198 -25.65 43.92 6.07
CA LYS A 198 -25.02 43.92 7.40
C LYS A 198 -26.02 44.08 8.53
N GLY A 199 -25.96 43.24 9.55
CA GLY A 199 -26.81 43.33 10.73
C GLY A 199 -26.42 42.38 11.84
N PHE A 200 -27.24 42.31 12.89
CA PHE A 200 -27.14 41.28 13.94
C PHE A 200 -27.49 39.90 13.37
N THR A 201 -28.54 39.84 12.55
CA THR A 201 -28.88 38.70 11.70
C THR A 201 -29.23 39.21 10.29
N PRO A 202 -28.26 39.33 9.38
CA PRO A 202 -28.45 39.98 8.08
C PRO A 202 -29.65 39.43 7.29
N LEU A 203 -29.83 38.11 7.27
CA LEU A 203 -30.92 37.43 6.57
C LEU A 203 -31.72 36.59 7.56
N ASN A 204 -32.99 36.95 7.79
CA ASN A 204 -33.85 36.25 8.74
C ASN A 204 -35.19 35.85 8.11
N ILE A 205 -35.51 34.56 8.18
CA ILE A 205 -36.74 33.95 7.70
C ILE A 205 -37.48 33.39 8.91
N TYR A 206 -38.54 34.07 9.36
CA TYR A 206 -39.26 33.74 10.58
C TYR A 206 -40.38 32.71 10.38
N TYR A 207 -40.86 32.54 9.15
CA TYR A 207 -41.91 31.60 8.76
C TYR A 207 -41.98 31.49 7.22
N GLY A 208 -42.35 30.32 6.70
CA GLY A 208 -42.72 30.08 5.29
C GLY A 208 -41.73 29.28 4.44
N SER A 209 -42.09 29.09 3.15
CA SER A 209 -41.28 28.43 2.10
C SER A 209 -40.66 29.46 1.15
N ILE A 210 -39.42 29.86 1.41
CA ILE A 210 -38.68 30.86 0.63
C ILE A 210 -37.61 30.20 -0.23
N ASP A 211 -37.64 30.52 -1.52
CA ASP A 211 -36.55 30.27 -2.46
C ASP A 211 -35.64 31.51 -2.52
N MET A 212 -34.50 31.47 -1.81
CA MET A 212 -33.53 32.56 -1.73
C MET A 212 -32.27 32.23 -2.53
N THR A 213 -31.81 33.17 -3.35
CA THR A 213 -30.52 33.10 -4.03
C THR A 213 -29.71 34.36 -3.74
N VAL A 214 -28.48 34.17 -3.26
CA VAL A 214 -27.53 35.24 -2.92
C VAL A 214 -26.25 35.02 -3.75
N GLU A 215 -25.90 35.97 -4.62
CA GLU A 215 -24.77 35.82 -5.54
C GLU A 215 -23.80 37.01 -5.48
N ASN A 216 -22.49 36.74 -5.49
CA ASN A 216 -21.43 37.76 -5.54
C ASN A 216 -21.62 38.89 -4.51
N SER A 217 -22.06 38.55 -3.30
CA SER A 217 -22.47 39.51 -2.28
C SER A 217 -21.65 39.32 -0.99
N GLU A 218 -21.56 40.38 -0.20
CA GLU A 218 -20.93 40.36 1.11
C GLU A 218 -22.00 40.42 2.20
N ILE A 219 -22.08 39.41 3.04
CA ILE A 219 -23.07 39.33 4.11
C ILE A 219 -22.35 39.30 5.46
N ILE A 220 -22.66 40.25 6.33
CA ILE A 220 -21.87 40.55 7.54
C ILE A 220 -22.78 40.52 8.77
N ALA A 221 -22.67 39.46 9.56
CA ALA A 221 -23.25 39.36 10.90
C ALA A 221 -22.28 39.92 11.94
N ASN A 222 -22.70 40.94 12.69
CA ASN A 222 -21.89 41.53 13.77
C ASN A 222 -22.70 41.63 15.05
N ASP A 223 -22.08 41.24 16.18
CA ASP A 223 -22.57 41.58 17.52
C ASP A 223 -21.79 42.76 18.10
N VAL A 224 -22.49 43.66 18.79
CA VAL A 224 -21.90 44.77 19.58
C VAL A 224 -22.50 44.78 21.01
N LEU A 225 -23.38 43.83 21.35
CA LEU A 225 -24.13 43.83 22.61
C LEU A 225 -23.76 42.62 23.49
N SER A 226 -22.90 42.86 24.48
CA SER A 226 -22.59 41.89 25.53
C SER A 226 -23.85 41.45 26.30
N GLY A 227 -24.10 40.13 26.40
CA GLY A 227 -25.12 39.56 27.29
C GLY A 227 -26.53 39.33 26.72
N SER A 228 -26.72 39.25 25.40
CA SER A 228 -28.00 38.81 24.81
C SER A 228 -27.99 37.32 24.46
N SER A 229 -29.09 36.60 24.76
CA SER A 229 -29.23 35.14 24.60
C SER A 229 -29.47 34.68 23.16
N ASN A 230 -29.17 35.50 22.16
CA ASN A 230 -29.53 35.24 20.76
C ASN A 230 -28.27 35.10 19.91
N ASP A 231 -28.19 34.02 19.11
CA ASP A 231 -27.01 33.70 18.31
C ASP A 231 -26.83 34.70 17.16
N THR A 232 -25.63 35.29 17.05
CA THR A 232 -25.26 36.15 15.90
C THR A 232 -25.01 35.25 14.69
N VAL A 233 -25.94 35.24 13.72
CA VAL A 233 -25.89 34.33 12.56
C VAL A 233 -26.11 35.06 11.25
N VAL A 234 -25.36 34.69 10.20
CA VAL A 234 -25.47 35.32 8.87
C VAL A 234 -26.83 35.07 8.21
N VAL A 235 -27.32 33.82 8.27
CA VAL A 235 -28.67 33.45 7.85
C VAL A 235 -29.38 32.61 8.91
N GLN A 236 -30.60 33.00 9.26
CA GLN A 236 -31.41 32.29 10.24
C GLN A 236 -32.80 31.95 9.68
N THR A 237 -33.18 30.67 9.77
CA THR A 237 -34.57 30.22 9.63
C THR A 237 -35.14 29.88 11.00
N VAL A 238 -36.40 30.25 11.24
CA VAL A 238 -37.06 30.11 12.55
C VAL A 238 -38.44 29.48 12.34
N GLY A 239 -38.81 28.51 13.20
CA GLY A 239 -40.18 27.99 13.34
C GLY A 239 -40.94 28.55 14.52
N ASN A 240 -42.19 28.11 14.69
CA ASN A 240 -43.06 28.60 15.76
C ASN A 240 -42.71 27.96 17.12
N ALA A 241 -42.26 28.79 18.06
CA ALA A 241 -41.84 28.34 19.39
C ALA A 241 -42.99 27.86 20.31
N SER A 242 -44.26 28.13 19.97
CA SER A 242 -45.42 27.77 20.82
C SER A 242 -46.07 26.42 20.50
N ASP A 243 -45.73 25.76 19.37
CA ASP A 243 -46.41 24.56 18.85
C ASP A 243 -45.51 23.32 18.78
N VAL A 244 -44.52 23.23 19.69
CA VAL A 244 -43.46 22.21 19.67
C VAL A 244 -43.99 20.76 19.79
N ASP A 245 -45.25 20.57 20.21
CA ASP A 245 -45.85 19.24 20.40
C ASP A 245 -46.98 18.85 19.42
N GLU A 246 -47.59 19.74 18.61
CA GLU A 246 -48.78 19.33 17.81
C GLU A 246 -48.94 19.89 16.37
N MET A 247 -48.10 20.80 15.85
CA MET A 247 -48.18 21.18 14.42
C MET A 247 -46.79 21.45 13.81
N ALA A 248 -46.19 20.42 13.22
CA ALA A 248 -45.04 20.56 12.34
C ALA A 248 -45.45 21.27 11.03
N TYR A 249 -44.86 22.43 10.75
CA TYR A 249 -44.97 23.07 9.44
C TYR A 249 -43.70 22.76 8.64
N ASP A 250 -43.84 22.03 7.52
CA ASP A 250 -42.74 21.81 6.58
C ASP A 250 -42.42 23.11 5.85
N HIS A 251 -41.38 23.83 6.30
CA HIS A 251 -40.98 25.09 5.70
C HIS A 251 -40.35 24.89 4.33
N ASN A 252 -39.47 23.89 4.17
CA ASN A 252 -38.82 23.59 2.90
C ASN A 252 -38.15 24.81 2.23
N ASN A 253 -37.53 25.71 3.00
CA ASN A 253 -36.78 26.83 2.42
C ASN A 253 -35.63 26.32 1.56
N SER A 254 -35.33 27.00 0.45
CA SER A 254 -34.19 26.70 -0.41
C SER A 254 -33.32 27.95 -0.51
N ILE A 255 -32.18 27.96 0.19
CA ILE A 255 -31.29 29.12 0.32
C ILE A 255 -29.95 28.80 -0.33
N ASN A 256 -29.60 29.48 -1.42
CA ASN A 256 -28.39 29.21 -2.19
C ASN A 256 -27.47 30.43 -2.25
N PHE A 257 -26.28 30.32 -1.67
CA PHE A 257 -25.20 31.29 -1.75
C PHE A 257 -24.19 30.88 -2.82
N LYS A 258 -23.79 31.81 -3.69
CA LYS A 258 -22.76 31.57 -4.71
C LYS A 258 -21.74 32.70 -4.74
N LYS A 259 -20.45 32.36 -4.58
CA LYS A 259 -19.34 33.33 -4.66
C LYS A 259 -19.51 34.50 -3.68
N CYS A 260 -20.06 34.21 -2.51
CA CYS A 260 -20.30 35.21 -1.48
C CYS A 260 -19.17 35.20 -0.44
N THR A 261 -18.93 36.35 0.18
CA THR A 261 -18.15 36.44 1.41
C THR A 261 -19.12 36.55 2.58
N LEU A 262 -19.07 35.59 3.50
CA LEU A 262 -19.91 35.56 4.68
C LEU A 262 -19.04 35.79 5.91
N SER A 263 -19.35 36.85 6.64
CA SER A 263 -18.59 37.25 7.81
C SER A 263 -19.46 37.20 9.06
N ALA A 264 -18.98 36.56 10.12
CA ALA A 264 -19.61 36.56 11.43
C ALA A 264 -18.59 36.95 12.50
N TYR A 265 -18.76 38.13 13.09
CA TYR A 265 -17.84 38.69 14.09
C TYR A 265 -18.57 38.90 15.41
N THR A 266 -18.03 38.35 16.50
CA THR A 266 -18.57 38.52 17.85
C THR A 266 -17.46 38.65 18.89
N GLU A 267 -17.77 39.29 20.02
CA GLU A 267 -16.95 39.28 21.25
C GLU A 267 -17.37 38.13 22.22
N GLU A 268 -18.47 37.44 21.94
CA GLU A 268 -19.10 36.40 22.77
C GLU A 268 -18.89 34.98 22.16
N PRO A 269 -19.15 33.89 22.90
CA PRO A 269 -18.89 32.53 22.43
C PRO A 269 -19.75 32.02 21.25
N TYR A 270 -20.77 32.76 20.81
CA TYR A 270 -21.80 32.28 19.88
C TYR A 270 -21.91 33.16 18.62
N ALA A 271 -21.09 32.89 17.60
CA ALA A 271 -21.29 33.40 16.24
C ALA A 271 -21.30 32.28 15.20
N GLY A 272 -22.25 32.33 14.27
CA GLY A 272 -22.39 31.31 13.24
C GLY A 272 -22.70 31.82 11.84
N ILE A 273 -22.55 30.93 10.86
CA ILE A 273 -22.86 31.25 9.46
C ILE A 273 -24.33 30.94 9.14
N ALA A 274 -24.87 29.82 9.61
CA ALA A 274 -26.26 29.44 9.34
C ALA A 274 -26.95 28.84 10.59
N SER A 275 -28.27 29.02 10.70
CA SER A 275 -29.07 28.48 11.81
C SER A 275 -30.50 28.18 11.37
N CYS A 276 -30.99 27.00 11.73
CA CYS A 276 -32.38 26.54 11.57
C CYS A 276 -32.96 26.23 12.96
N SER A 277 -33.74 27.15 13.51
CA SER A 277 -34.13 27.14 14.93
C SER A 277 -35.64 26.95 15.15
N TYR A 278 -36.03 26.64 16.40
CA TYR A 278 -37.41 26.66 16.89
C TYR A 278 -38.40 25.81 16.07
N GLY A 279 -38.00 24.61 15.65
CA GLY A 279 -38.90 23.65 14.97
C GLY A 279 -39.01 23.83 13.46
N ALA A 280 -38.11 24.59 12.83
CA ALA A 280 -37.99 24.64 11.36
C ALA A 280 -37.62 23.26 10.79
N LYS A 281 -38.28 22.85 9.69
CA LYS A 281 -38.11 21.52 9.06
C LYS A 281 -38.01 21.60 7.53
N GLY A 282 -37.22 20.71 6.96
CA GLY A 282 -37.02 20.54 5.52
C GLY A 282 -36.20 21.65 4.83
N ASP A 283 -35.61 22.58 5.57
CA ASP A 283 -34.84 23.69 5.00
C ASP A 283 -33.53 23.19 4.38
N THR A 284 -33.15 23.73 3.22
CA THR A 284 -31.87 23.47 2.55
C THR A 284 -31.09 24.77 2.41
N ILE A 285 -29.89 24.83 2.99
CA ILE A 285 -28.95 25.94 2.86
C ILE A 285 -27.69 25.46 2.15
N GLN A 286 -27.37 26.04 0.99
CA GLN A 286 -26.25 25.63 0.16
C GLN A 286 -25.28 26.79 -0.05
N PHE A 287 -23.98 26.50 0.11
CA PHE A 287 -22.88 27.42 -0.13
C PHE A 287 -22.01 26.88 -1.27
N ASN A 288 -21.89 27.65 -2.35
CA ASN A 288 -21.07 27.29 -3.51
C ASN A 288 -19.98 28.35 -3.70
N GLU A 289 -18.71 27.94 -3.67
CA GLU A 289 -17.54 28.80 -3.90
C GLU A 289 -17.51 30.04 -2.97
N CYS A 290 -17.98 29.89 -1.73
CA CYS A 290 -18.07 30.98 -0.77
C CYS A 290 -16.79 31.08 0.09
N GLU A 291 -16.55 32.27 0.65
CA GLU A 291 -15.50 32.54 1.62
C GLU A 291 -16.15 32.80 2.98
N PHE A 292 -15.75 32.06 4.02
CA PHE A 292 -16.21 32.28 5.39
C PHE A 292 -15.13 33.00 6.19
N LYS A 293 -15.54 34.06 6.90
CA LYS A 293 -14.70 34.87 7.79
C LYS A 293 -15.35 34.94 9.17
N THR A 294 -14.80 34.21 10.12
CA THR A 294 -15.37 34.15 11.47
C THR A 294 -14.34 34.49 12.53
N SER A 295 -14.77 35.03 13.68
CA SER A 295 -13.93 35.22 14.86
C SER A 295 -14.75 35.09 16.16
N GLY A 296 -14.17 34.48 17.19
CA GLY A 296 -14.75 34.31 18.52
C GLY A 296 -13.98 33.25 19.33
N THR A 297 -14.14 33.23 20.66
CA THR A 297 -13.54 32.22 21.54
C THR A 297 -14.55 31.74 22.57
N VAL A 298 -14.59 30.43 22.85
CA VAL A 298 -15.30 29.84 23.99
C VAL A 298 -14.30 29.47 25.06
N THR A 299 -14.65 29.62 26.33
CA THR A 299 -13.85 29.09 27.43
C THR A 299 -14.36 27.69 27.77
N VAL A 300 -13.57 26.65 27.51
CA VAL A 300 -13.84 25.28 28.00
C VAL A 300 -12.90 25.02 29.17
N GLY A 301 -13.43 24.93 30.39
CA GLY A 301 -12.61 24.87 31.60
C GLY A 301 -11.76 26.14 31.78
N ASP A 302 -10.43 26.00 31.88
CA ASP A 302 -9.48 27.12 32.02
C ASP A 302 -8.85 27.55 30.67
N THR A 303 -9.30 26.97 29.54
CA THR A 303 -8.71 27.20 28.21
C THR A 303 -9.69 27.89 27.28
N ASN A 304 -9.26 28.99 26.65
CA ASN A 304 -10.00 29.63 25.56
C ASN A 304 -9.75 28.85 24.26
N GLU A 305 -10.79 28.22 23.74
CA GLU A 305 -10.80 27.43 22.51
C GLU A 305 -11.61 28.17 21.44
N PRO A 306 -11.17 28.21 20.16
CA PRO A 306 -11.94 28.79 19.08
C PRO A 306 -13.17 27.91 18.79
N LEU A 307 -14.36 28.35 19.18
CA LEU A 307 -15.63 27.67 18.92
C LEU A 307 -16.44 28.53 17.97
N ILE A 308 -16.73 28.02 16.77
CA ILE A 308 -17.47 28.76 15.75
C ILE A 308 -18.51 27.80 15.14
N PRO A 309 -19.80 27.88 15.52
CA PRO A 309 -20.85 27.07 14.90
C PRO A 309 -21.05 27.47 13.43
N LEU A 310 -20.66 26.62 12.49
CA LEU A 310 -20.99 26.82 11.07
C LEU A 310 -22.50 26.65 10.81
N TYR A 311 -23.17 25.81 11.60
CA TYR A 311 -24.59 25.49 11.46
C TYR A 311 -25.21 24.94 12.74
N SER A 312 -26.40 25.43 13.12
CA SER A 312 -27.21 24.87 14.21
C SER A 312 -28.59 24.45 13.69
N SER A 313 -29.09 23.26 14.04
CA SER A 313 -30.44 22.81 13.66
C SER A 313 -31.23 22.27 14.86
N SER A 314 -32.53 22.55 14.90
CA SER A 314 -33.46 21.90 15.83
C SER A 314 -34.12 20.61 15.27
N ASP A 315 -33.94 20.32 13.98
CA ASP A 315 -34.54 19.15 13.30
C ASP A 315 -33.56 18.50 12.30
N ALA A 316 -33.55 17.17 12.23
CA ALA A 316 -32.64 16.40 11.38
C ALA A 316 -32.95 16.44 9.88
N SER A 317 -34.14 16.92 9.48
CA SER A 317 -34.54 17.07 8.08
C SER A 317 -33.92 18.28 7.38
N ASN A 318 -33.39 19.25 8.13
CA ASN A 318 -32.74 20.42 7.55
C ASN A 318 -31.33 20.07 7.04
N THR A 319 -30.98 20.54 5.84
CA THR A 319 -29.76 20.19 5.12
C THR A 319 -28.87 21.41 4.92
N LEU A 320 -27.58 21.29 5.26
CA LEU A 320 -26.55 22.25 4.91
C LEU A 320 -25.57 21.62 3.90
N ILE A 321 -25.27 22.32 2.81
CA ILE A 321 -24.37 21.85 1.74
C ILE A 321 -23.21 22.83 1.57
N LEU A 322 -21.97 22.33 1.66
CA LEU A 322 -20.73 23.13 1.54
C LEU A 322 -19.92 22.69 0.33
N ASN A 323 -19.89 23.48 -0.75
CA ASN A 323 -19.18 23.13 -1.98
C ASN A 323 -18.14 24.20 -2.34
N GLY A 324 -16.86 23.82 -2.35
CA GLY A 324 -15.77 24.72 -2.74
C GLY A 324 -15.60 25.90 -1.77
N VAL A 325 -15.93 25.70 -0.50
CA VAL A 325 -15.90 26.75 0.53
C VAL A 325 -14.46 26.92 1.04
N THR A 326 -14.06 28.18 1.24
CA THR A 326 -12.75 28.57 1.78
C THR A 326 -12.89 29.22 3.15
N TYR A 327 -11.90 28.99 4.03
CA TYR A 327 -11.85 29.51 5.40
C TYR A 327 -10.61 30.40 5.59
N ASN A 328 -10.69 31.40 6.48
CA ASN A 328 -9.64 32.39 6.72
C ASN A 328 -8.59 31.99 7.78
N ASP A 329 -8.86 31.03 8.66
CA ASP A 329 -7.93 30.59 9.73
C ASP A 329 -7.47 29.14 9.53
N THR A 330 -6.15 28.95 9.38
CA THR A 330 -5.49 27.65 9.20
C THR A 330 -5.38 26.84 10.48
N THR A 331 -5.72 27.39 11.66
CA THR A 331 -5.73 26.67 12.93
C THR A 331 -7.07 25.99 13.23
N LEU A 332 -8.15 26.45 12.58
CA LEU A 332 -9.47 25.81 12.63
C LEU A 332 -9.52 24.45 11.92
N THR A 333 -8.49 24.10 11.14
CA THR A 333 -8.51 22.91 10.26
C THR A 333 -8.31 21.58 10.97
N GLU A 334 -7.84 21.57 12.22
CA GLU A 334 -7.64 20.35 13.04
C GLU A 334 -8.75 20.15 14.09
N LYS A 335 -9.58 21.16 14.37
CA LYS A 335 -10.61 21.14 15.42
C LYS A 335 -12.00 21.50 14.90
N ILE A 336 -12.35 21.10 13.67
CA ILE A 336 -13.76 21.05 13.22
C ILE A 336 -14.46 19.84 13.89
N TYR A 337 -14.36 19.75 15.21
CA TYR A 337 -15.01 18.74 16.03
C TYR A 337 -15.71 19.45 17.18
N MET A 338 -17.03 19.57 17.09
CA MET A 338 -17.85 19.83 18.27
C MET A 338 -18.55 18.53 18.67
N ASP A 339 -17.88 17.66 19.42
CA ASP A 339 -18.63 16.74 20.28
C ASP A 339 -19.15 17.55 21.47
N MET A 340 -20.29 18.21 21.26
CA MET A 340 -20.97 19.05 22.24
C MET A 340 -21.67 18.23 23.33
N SER A 341 -21.57 16.89 23.33
CA SER A 341 -22.07 16.05 24.42
C SER A 341 -21.40 16.37 25.77
N LYS A 342 -20.21 16.97 25.77
CA LYS A 342 -19.53 17.42 27.00
C LYS A 342 -19.93 18.81 27.49
N VAL A 343 -20.54 19.65 26.65
CA VAL A 343 -20.98 21.01 27.02
C VAL A 343 -22.41 21.00 27.55
N SER A 344 -23.23 20.01 27.17
CA SER A 344 -24.60 19.86 27.67
C SER A 344 -24.68 19.57 29.16
N ASP A 345 -23.66 18.94 29.74
CA ASP A 345 -23.66 18.52 31.14
C ASP A 345 -23.40 19.70 32.10
N GLU A 346 -22.73 20.77 31.64
CA GLU A 346 -22.40 21.94 32.48
C GLU A 346 -23.42 23.09 32.36
N LEU A 347 -24.21 23.16 31.27
CA LEU A 347 -25.14 24.27 31.01
C LEU A 347 -26.61 24.02 31.36
N GLY A 348 -26.98 22.84 31.84
CA GLY A 348 -28.34 22.55 32.32
C GLY A 348 -29.39 22.55 31.22
N GLU A 349 -29.73 21.36 30.74
CA GLU A 349 -30.92 21.01 29.94
C GLU A 349 -31.51 22.13 29.04
N ASN A 350 -31.02 22.21 27.79
CA ASN A 350 -31.89 22.59 26.68
C ASN A 350 -31.96 21.42 25.68
N PRO A 351 -33.06 20.63 25.65
CA PRO A 351 -33.15 19.37 24.90
C PRO A 351 -33.34 19.55 23.37
N TYR A 352 -33.19 20.76 22.82
CA TYR A 352 -33.65 21.08 21.46
C TYR A 352 -32.55 21.46 20.44
N THR A 353 -31.27 21.29 20.76
CA THR A 353 -30.17 21.60 19.83
C THR A 353 -29.44 20.33 19.42
N THR A 354 -29.72 19.82 18.22
CA THR A 354 -28.85 18.84 17.56
C THR A 354 -27.83 19.60 16.72
N TYR A 355 -26.62 19.75 17.25
CA TYR A 355 -25.52 20.36 16.52
C TYR A 355 -25.05 19.39 15.44
N LEU A 356 -25.42 19.64 14.18
CA LEU A 356 -24.90 18.88 13.05
C LEU A 356 -23.46 19.32 12.76
N ASN A 357 -22.48 18.52 13.18
CA ASN A 357 -21.13 18.61 12.63
C ASN A 357 -21.15 18.13 11.18
N LEU A 358 -21.45 19.03 10.25
CA LEU A 358 -21.28 18.76 8.83
C LEU A 358 -19.86 19.13 8.41
N ILE A 359 -18.95 18.21 8.72
CA ILE A 359 -17.59 18.19 8.17
C ILE A 359 -17.74 17.92 6.66
N PRO A 360 -17.05 18.66 5.76
CA PRO A 360 -17.00 18.29 4.35
C PRO A 360 -16.62 16.81 4.20
N GLU A 361 -17.09 16.12 3.17
CA GLU A 361 -16.66 14.72 2.95
C GLU A 361 -15.16 14.65 2.68
N ALA A 362 -14.63 15.66 2.00
CA ALA A 362 -13.23 15.77 1.70
C ALA A 362 -12.73 17.22 1.65
N LYS A 363 -11.42 17.41 1.87
CA LYS A 363 -10.73 18.70 1.70
C LYS A 363 -9.51 18.59 0.80
N ILE A 364 -9.12 19.73 0.23
CA ILE A 364 -7.85 19.92 -0.48
C ILE A 364 -7.17 21.16 0.09
N VAL A 365 -5.86 21.08 0.32
CA VAL A 365 -5.04 22.25 0.71
C VAL A 365 -4.47 22.91 -0.54
N LYS A 366 -4.80 24.18 -0.78
CA LYS A 366 -4.36 24.99 -1.93
C LYS A 366 -3.71 26.27 -1.44
N ALA A 367 -2.40 26.45 -1.69
CA ALA A 367 -1.66 27.69 -1.36
C ALA A 367 -1.95 28.21 0.07
N ASP A 368 -1.76 27.34 1.07
CA ASP A 368 -2.01 27.58 2.50
C ASP A 368 -3.47 27.81 2.91
N LYS A 369 -4.43 27.50 2.02
CA LYS A 369 -5.87 27.53 2.32
C LYS A 369 -6.48 26.13 2.23
N THR A 370 -7.36 25.80 3.17
CA THR A 370 -8.14 24.55 3.14
C THR A 370 -9.46 24.80 2.41
N VAL A 371 -9.74 23.99 1.38
CA VAL A 371 -10.98 24.02 0.62
C VAL A 371 -11.78 22.76 0.92
N GLY A 372 -12.99 22.91 1.46
CA GLY A 372 -13.91 21.82 1.76
C GLY A 372 -14.89 21.51 0.63
N TYR A 373 -15.21 20.24 0.43
CA TYR A 373 -16.15 19.75 -0.58
C TYR A 373 -17.23 18.87 0.06
N GLY A 374 -18.47 19.06 -0.37
CA GLY A 374 -19.64 18.34 0.13
C GLY A 374 -19.67 16.88 -0.29
N SER A 375 -18.96 16.52 -1.37
CA SER A 375 -18.77 15.14 -1.80
C SER A 375 -17.30 14.81 -2.10
N LEU A 376 -16.93 13.54 -1.89
CA LEU A 376 -15.60 13.03 -2.32
C LEU A 376 -15.39 13.16 -3.84
N SER A 377 -16.42 12.89 -4.63
CA SER A 377 -16.38 13.00 -6.09
C SER A 377 -15.99 14.40 -6.55
N ASP A 378 -16.58 15.43 -5.95
CA ASP A 378 -16.29 16.82 -6.28
C ASP A 378 -14.86 17.21 -5.88
N ALA A 379 -14.38 16.73 -4.73
CA ALA A 379 -13.00 16.95 -4.32
C ALA A 379 -12.01 16.34 -5.33
N VAL A 380 -12.22 15.07 -5.72
CA VAL A 380 -11.36 14.38 -6.71
C VAL A 380 -11.41 15.08 -8.07
N ALA A 381 -12.59 15.55 -8.51
CA ALA A 381 -12.72 16.31 -9.74
C ALA A 381 -11.97 17.65 -9.68
N ALA A 382 -12.01 18.34 -8.55
CA ALA A 382 -11.40 19.66 -8.34
C ALA A 382 -9.88 19.62 -8.06
N ALA A 383 -9.35 18.47 -7.63
CA ALA A 383 -7.92 18.26 -7.39
C ALA A 383 -7.09 18.49 -8.65
N GLN A 384 -5.92 19.10 -8.51
CA GLN A 384 -4.91 19.22 -9.56
C GLN A 384 -3.94 18.04 -9.53
N ASN A 385 -3.17 17.86 -10.61
CA ASN A 385 -2.18 16.80 -10.68
C ASN A 385 -1.12 16.97 -9.57
N GLY A 386 -0.94 15.93 -8.75
CA GLY A 386 -0.04 15.88 -7.60
C GLY A 386 -0.67 16.33 -6.27
N GLU A 387 -1.93 16.78 -6.25
CA GLU A 387 -2.60 17.18 -5.01
C GLU A 387 -3.11 16.00 -4.17
N THR A 388 -3.26 16.24 -2.87
CA THR A 388 -3.86 15.30 -1.91
C THR A 388 -5.29 15.72 -1.58
N VAL A 389 -6.21 14.78 -1.72
CA VAL A 389 -7.60 14.84 -1.24
C VAL A 389 -7.65 14.12 0.11
N THR A 390 -7.99 14.83 1.17
CA THR A 390 -8.16 14.22 2.50
C THR A 390 -9.64 13.92 2.73
N VAL A 391 -10.00 12.65 2.97
CA VAL A 391 -11.34 12.19 3.30
C VAL A 391 -11.56 12.33 4.80
N LEU A 392 -12.58 13.07 5.22
CA LEU A 392 -12.75 13.49 6.61
C LEU A 392 -13.77 12.66 7.38
N ARG A 393 -14.65 11.95 6.67
CA ARG A 393 -15.71 11.12 7.24
C ARG A 393 -16.21 10.08 6.23
N ASP A 394 -17.11 9.23 6.68
CA ASP A 394 -17.80 8.28 5.82
C ASP A 394 -18.53 9.02 4.68
N CYS A 395 -18.37 8.49 3.47
CA CYS A 395 -18.89 9.02 2.22
C CYS A 395 -19.87 8.02 1.60
N ILE A 396 -20.93 8.52 0.98
CA ILE A 396 -21.86 7.70 0.19
C ILE A 396 -21.78 8.13 -1.27
N ILE A 397 -21.47 7.20 -2.16
CA ILE A 397 -21.33 7.47 -3.60
C ILE A 397 -22.41 6.73 -4.41
N ASP A 398 -23.02 7.43 -5.36
CA ASP A 398 -24.00 6.91 -6.31
C ASP A 398 -23.38 6.64 -7.69
N LYS A 399 -22.17 7.16 -7.93
CA LYS A 399 -21.36 6.95 -9.14
C LYS A 399 -19.91 6.62 -8.76
N PRO A 400 -19.16 5.92 -9.63
CA PRO A 400 -17.75 5.65 -9.39
C PRO A 400 -16.94 6.95 -9.24
N ILE A 401 -15.93 6.93 -8.36
CA ILE A 401 -14.93 7.99 -8.26
C ILE A 401 -14.00 7.90 -9.48
N GLU A 402 -14.17 8.82 -10.42
CA GLU A 402 -13.39 8.91 -11.65
C GLU A 402 -12.02 9.57 -11.42
N ILE A 403 -10.94 8.82 -11.63
CA ILE A 403 -9.56 9.32 -11.46
C ILE A 403 -8.88 9.39 -12.82
N LYS A 404 -8.53 10.62 -13.25
CA LYS A 404 -7.94 10.92 -14.57
C LYS A 404 -6.59 11.64 -14.49
N LYS A 405 -5.97 11.67 -13.31
CA LYS A 405 -4.79 12.48 -12.96
C LYS A 405 -4.05 11.83 -11.80
N SER A 406 -2.77 12.19 -11.65
CA SER A 406 -1.98 11.72 -10.50
C SER A 406 -2.44 12.46 -9.25
N ILE A 407 -2.89 11.75 -8.22
CA ILE A 407 -3.42 12.32 -6.97
C ILE A 407 -3.24 11.34 -5.81
N SER A 408 -3.29 11.87 -4.58
CA SER A 408 -3.37 11.06 -3.37
C SER A 408 -4.74 11.23 -2.70
N ILE A 409 -5.37 10.15 -2.26
CA ILE A 409 -6.63 10.16 -1.49
C ILE A 409 -6.36 9.53 -0.12
N VAL A 410 -6.49 10.30 0.96
CA VAL A 410 -6.04 9.89 2.30
C VAL A 410 -7.16 10.07 3.32
N GLY A 411 -7.52 9.03 4.06
CA GLY A 411 -8.47 9.14 5.16
C GLY A 411 -7.87 9.77 6.43
N GLU A 412 -8.62 10.68 7.06
CA GLU A 412 -8.27 11.34 8.31
C GLU A 412 -8.69 10.52 9.55
N GLY A 413 -7.90 10.61 10.62
CA GLY A 413 -8.18 9.96 11.91
C GLY A 413 -7.59 8.56 12.09
N GLU A 414 -7.67 8.05 13.33
CA GLU A 414 -7.19 6.71 13.70
C GLU A 414 -8.07 5.60 13.13
N THR A 415 -9.37 5.87 12.92
CA THR A 415 -10.31 4.97 12.25
C THR A 415 -10.48 5.42 10.81
N ALA A 416 -10.16 4.53 9.85
CA ALA A 416 -10.28 4.81 8.43
C ALA A 416 -11.74 5.14 8.04
N PRO A 417 -12.01 6.28 7.36
CA PRO A 417 -13.33 6.61 6.83
C PRO A 417 -13.79 5.60 5.76
N THR A 418 -15.10 5.35 5.75
CA THR A 418 -15.76 4.40 4.85
C THR A 418 -16.35 5.09 3.64
N ILE A 419 -15.98 4.65 2.43
CA ILE A 419 -16.61 5.03 1.17
C ILE A 419 -17.57 3.90 0.78
N LYS A 420 -18.87 4.19 0.84
CA LYS A 420 -19.93 3.22 0.57
C LYS A 420 -20.64 3.52 -0.74
N THR A 421 -20.79 2.51 -1.60
CA THR A 421 -21.57 2.64 -2.85
C THR A 421 -23.06 2.41 -2.61
N THR A 422 -23.96 3.16 -3.24
CA THR A 422 -25.40 2.85 -3.26
C THR A 422 -25.82 2.15 -4.56
N THR A 423 -25.58 2.81 -5.69
CA THR A 423 -25.95 2.33 -7.04
C THR A 423 -24.76 2.18 -7.98
N ALA A 424 -23.57 2.67 -7.58
CA ALA A 424 -22.34 2.50 -8.35
C ALA A 424 -21.95 1.02 -8.40
N ASP A 425 -21.50 0.56 -9.58
CA ASP A 425 -21.01 -0.81 -9.80
C ASP A 425 -19.51 -0.98 -9.50
N ARG A 426 -18.84 0.10 -9.07
CA ARG A 426 -17.47 0.13 -8.58
C ARG A 426 -17.18 1.36 -7.71
N VAL A 427 -16.18 1.28 -6.83
CA VAL A 427 -15.77 2.42 -5.98
C VAL A 427 -14.87 3.40 -6.75
N PHE A 428 -13.72 2.92 -7.23
CA PHE A 428 -12.75 3.74 -7.97
C PHE A 428 -12.64 3.28 -9.42
N ASN A 429 -12.60 4.24 -10.35
CA ASN A 429 -12.47 3.98 -11.78
C ASN A 429 -11.32 4.80 -12.39
N VAL A 430 -10.34 4.11 -12.98
CA VAL A 430 -9.23 4.70 -13.74
C VAL A 430 -9.41 4.31 -15.20
N THR A 431 -9.90 5.23 -16.02
CA THR A 431 -10.27 4.94 -17.40
C THR A 431 -9.75 5.96 -18.40
N GLU A 432 -9.38 5.48 -19.59
CA GLU A 432 -8.98 6.31 -20.74
C GLU A 432 -7.82 7.29 -20.46
N ALA A 433 -6.94 6.96 -19.51
CA ALA A 433 -5.74 7.76 -19.26
C ALA A 433 -4.74 7.59 -20.41
N SER A 434 -4.36 8.70 -21.02
CA SER A 434 -3.34 8.75 -22.09
C SER A 434 -1.95 9.12 -21.59
N GLU A 435 -1.87 9.74 -20.41
CA GLU A 435 -0.62 10.08 -19.74
C GLU A 435 -0.31 9.08 -18.62
N ASN A 436 0.95 9.04 -18.18
CA ASN A 436 1.33 8.21 -17.04
C ASN A 436 0.73 8.79 -15.74
N LEU A 437 0.03 7.96 -14.96
CA LEU A 437 -0.60 8.36 -13.71
C LEU A 437 0.05 7.68 -12.51
N SER A 438 0.31 8.44 -11.44
CA SER A 438 0.67 7.93 -10.12
C SER A 438 -0.43 8.27 -9.12
N ILE A 439 -1.13 7.26 -8.63
CA ILE A 439 -2.29 7.38 -7.75
C ILE A 439 -1.98 6.67 -6.45
N SER A 440 -2.36 7.25 -5.32
CA SER A 440 -2.24 6.58 -4.01
C SER A 440 -3.52 6.71 -3.19
N ILE A 441 -4.01 5.62 -2.61
CA ILE A 441 -5.06 5.64 -1.59
C ILE A 441 -4.49 5.16 -0.25
N LYS A 442 -4.86 5.81 0.84
CA LYS A 442 -4.33 5.49 2.17
C LYS A 442 -5.37 5.65 3.27
N ASN A 443 -5.40 4.71 4.22
CA ASN A 443 -6.25 4.78 5.42
C ASN A 443 -7.75 4.94 5.09
N ILE A 444 -8.27 4.14 4.15
CA ILE A 444 -9.66 4.22 3.67
C ILE A 444 -10.29 2.83 3.67
N LYS A 445 -11.58 2.75 4.02
CA LYS A 445 -12.40 1.57 3.80
C LYS A 445 -13.30 1.78 2.59
N ALA A 446 -13.02 1.13 1.46
CA ALA A 446 -13.88 1.10 0.30
C ALA A 446 -14.77 -0.14 0.38
N ILE A 447 -16.02 0.02 0.81
CA ILE A 447 -16.93 -1.09 1.14
C ILE A 447 -18.23 -0.95 0.33
N GLU A 448 -18.79 -2.08 -0.08
CA GLU A 448 -20.09 -2.16 -0.76
C GLU A 448 -21.31 -1.82 0.13
N ASP A 449 -22.45 -1.57 -0.53
CA ASP A 449 -23.77 -1.81 0.07
C ASP A 449 -24.24 -3.23 -0.26
N SER A 450 -24.72 -3.95 0.74
CA SER A 450 -25.08 -5.38 0.67
C SER A 450 -26.19 -5.73 -0.32
N ASN A 451 -26.80 -4.73 -0.96
CA ASN A 451 -27.95 -4.87 -1.84
C ASN A 451 -27.60 -5.00 -3.34
N ASN A 452 -26.36 -4.69 -3.75
CA ASN A 452 -25.91 -4.78 -5.14
C ASN A 452 -24.90 -5.94 -5.33
N GLY A 453 -25.39 -7.08 -5.85
CA GLY A 453 -24.59 -8.29 -6.06
C GLY A 453 -23.49 -8.20 -7.14
N TYR A 454 -23.27 -7.02 -7.73
CA TYR A 454 -22.26 -6.77 -8.77
C TYR A 454 -21.51 -5.45 -8.54
N THR A 455 -20.65 -5.40 -7.53
CA THR A 455 -19.83 -4.22 -7.19
C THR A 455 -18.35 -4.60 -7.20
N ARG A 456 -17.51 -3.80 -7.86
CA ARG A 456 -16.04 -3.94 -7.86
C ARG A 456 -15.37 -2.93 -6.92
N GLY A 457 -14.18 -3.23 -6.42
CA GLY A 457 -13.41 -2.26 -5.64
C GLY A 457 -12.81 -1.18 -6.55
N ILE A 458 -11.73 -1.54 -7.25
CA ILE A 458 -10.94 -0.65 -8.10
C ILE A 458 -10.88 -1.21 -9.51
N SER A 459 -11.10 -0.36 -10.51
CA SER A 459 -11.25 -0.74 -11.91
C SER A 459 -10.31 0.05 -12.83
N PHE A 460 -9.68 -0.64 -13.78
CA PHE A 460 -8.77 -0.04 -14.78
C PHE A 460 -9.20 -0.41 -16.20
N TYR A 461 -9.51 0.58 -17.04
CA TYR A 461 -10.04 0.36 -18.39
C TYR A 461 -9.34 1.25 -19.44
N LYS A 462 -8.90 0.68 -20.55
CA LYS A 462 -8.49 1.43 -21.76
C LYS A 462 -7.39 2.48 -21.53
N ASN A 463 -6.47 2.24 -20.60
CA ASN A 463 -5.40 3.18 -20.29
C ASN A 463 -4.18 2.97 -21.21
N THR A 464 -3.85 3.98 -22.01
CA THR A 464 -2.68 3.96 -22.91
C THR A 464 -1.42 4.51 -22.28
N GLY A 465 -1.54 5.30 -21.21
CA GLY A 465 -0.43 5.64 -20.31
C GLY A 465 -0.21 4.58 -19.23
N LYS A 466 1.00 4.56 -18.64
CA LYS A 466 1.32 3.69 -17.50
C LYS A 466 0.53 4.14 -16.27
N ILE A 467 -0.15 3.21 -15.60
CA ILE A 467 -0.81 3.48 -14.32
C ILE A 467 0.01 2.87 -13.18
N GLU A 468 0.29 3.65 -12.14
CA GLU A 468 0.85 3.19 -10.88
C GLU A 468 -0.13 3.53 -9.75
N PHE A 469 -0.65 2.52 -9.06
CA PHE A 469 -1.69 2.64 -8.06
C PHE A 469 -1.24 2.03 -6.72
N ASN A 470 -1.04 2.88 -5.72
CA ASN A 470 -0.55 2.48 -4.40
C ASN A 470 -1.69 2.45 -3.37
N ILE A 471 -1.77 1.38 -2.56
CA ILE A 471 -2.81 1.14 -1.56
C ILE A 471 -2.12 0.88 -0.22
N ASP A 472 -2.32 1.72 0.80
CA ASP A 472 -1.67 1.56 2.12
C ASP A 472 -2.67 1.66 3.27
N LYS A 473 -2.68 0.69 4.18
CA LYS A 473 -3.61 0.65 5.34
C LYS A 473 -5.08 0.80 4.95
N CYS A 474 -5.48 0.19 3.85
CA CYS A 474 -6.86 0.25 3.36
C CYS A 474 -7.62 -1.06 3.58
N GLU A 475 -8.93 -0.99 3.59
CA GLU A 475 -9.82 -2.15 3.45
C GLU A 475 -10.62 -1.98 2.15
N ILE A 476 -10.42 -2.87 1.17
CA ILE A 476 -11.17 -2.87 -0.10
C ILE A 476 -12.04 -4.11 -0.10
N SER A 477 -13.36 -3.95 0.05
CA SER A 477 -14.33 -5.06 0.05
C SER A 477 -15.34 -4.87 -1.08
N SER A 478 -15.53 -5.92 -1.89
CA SER A 478 -16.39 -5.88 -3.07
C SER A 478 -17.11 -7.21 -3.33
N THR A 479 -18.36 -7.19 -3.82
CA THR A 479 -19.14 -8.40 -4.11
C THR A 479 -18.64 -9.14 -5.37
N TYR A 480 -17.78 -8.50 -6.16
CA TYR A 480 -17.17 -9.03 -7.38
C TYR A 480 -15.64 -8.94 -7.32
N TYR A 481 -14.96 -8.27 -8.25
CA TYR A 481 -13.50 -8.15 -8.22
C TYR A 481 -13.04 -6.97 -7.38
N ALA A 482 -12.20 -7.22 -6.37
CA ALA A 482 -11.64 -6.13 -5.56
C ALA A 482 -10.66 -5.29 -6.38
N LEU A 483 -9.77 -5.94 -7.13
CA LEU A 483 -8.89 -5.32 -8.11
C LEU A 483 -9.19 -5.85 -9.52
N ASN A 484 -9.70 -4.99 -10.40
CA ASN A 484 -10.12 -5.34 -11.75
C ASN A 484 -9.31 -4.58 -12.81
N VAL A 485 -8.22 -5.20 -13.28
CA VAL A 485 -7.50 -4.73 -14.48
C VAL A 485 -8.17 -5.30 -15.72
N ALA A 486 -9.05 -4.53 -16.37
CA ALA A 486 -9.81 -4.98 -17.53
C ALA A 486 -8.97 -4.95 -18.82
N SER A 487 -9.58 -5.10 -19.99
CA SER A 487 -8.89 -5.08 -21.29
C SER A 487 -8.39 -3.68 -21.70
N GLU A 488 -7.48 -3.66 -22.68
CA GLU A 488 -6.97 -2.46 -23.35
C GLU A 488 -6.13 -1.52 -22.44
N ASN A 489 -5.53 -2.03 -21.36
CA ASN A 489 -4.52 -1.30 -20.61
C ASN A 489 -3.11 -1.61 -21.14
N SER A 490 -2.27 -0.60 -21.26
CA SER A 490 -0.89 -0.73 -21.77
C SER A 490 0.09 -1.26 -20.71
N ASN A 491 -0.03 -0.77 -19.47
CA ASN A 491 0.80 -1.11 -18.32
C ASN A 491 0.10 -0.63 -17.03
N VAL A 492 -0.12 -1.55 -16.09
CA VAL A 492 -0.74 -1.24 -14.79
C VAL A 492 0.10 -1.85 -13.67
N VAL A 493 0.59 -1.02 -12.76
CA VAL A 493 1.32 -1.40 -11.56
C VAL A 493 0.45 -1.10 -10.35
N ILE A 494 0.16 -2.10 -9.52
CA ILE A 494 -0.61 -1.98 -8.28
C ILE A 494 0.26 -2.44 -7.12
N ASN A 495 0.45 -1.58 -6.13
CA ASN A 495 1.17 -1.90 -4.90
C ASN A 495 0.19 -1.83 -3.73
N VAL A 496 0.15 -2.87 -2.90
CA VAL A 496 -0.75 -3.00 -1.75
C VAL A 496 0.07 -3.31 -0.51
N ASP A 497 -0.05 -2.48 0.52
CA ASP A 497 0.70 -2.58 1.76
C ASP A 497 -0.23 -2.50 2.98
N ASN A 498 -0.01 -3.38 3.96
CA ASN A 498 -0.71 -3.36 5.26
C ASN A 498 -2.24 -3.25 5.15
N SER A 499 -2.83 -3.89 4.13
CA SER A 499 -4.21 -3.68 3.75
C SER A 499 -5.00 -4.98 3.80
N LYS A 500 -6.33 -4.86 3.74
CA LYS A 500 -7.26 -5.99 3.62
C LYS A 500 -8.01 -5.89 2.30
N ILE A 501 -7.92 -6.92 1.46
CA ILE A 501 -8.54 -6.94 0.13
C ILE A 501 -9.50 -8.14 0.05
N ASN A 502 -10.77 -7.87 -0.20
CA ASN A 502 -11.84 -8.87 -0.20
C ASN A 502 -12.71 -8.77 -1.47
N GLY A 503 -12.94 -9.90 -2.13
CA GLY A 503 -14.02 -10.01 -3.10
C GLY A 503 -14.21 -11.40 -3.67
N TRP A 504 -15.11 -11.55 -4.65
CA TRP A 504 -15.28 -12.79 -5.41
C TRP A 504 -13.92 -13.34 -5.88
N ALA A 505 -13.14 -12.48 -6.54
CA ALA A 505 -11.70 -12.63 -6.65
C ALA A 505 -11.01 -11.40 -6.03
N VAL A 506 -9.85 -11.61 -5.43
CA VAL A 506 -8.99 -10.56 -4.88
C VAL A 506 -8.48 -9.68 -6.02
N ALA A 507 -7.96 -10.31 -7.08
CA ALA A 507 -7.53 -9.59 -8.27
C ALA A 507 -7.73 -10.40 -9.55
N GLN A 508 -8.03 -9.70 -10.63
CA GLN A 508 -7.93 -10.26 -11.98
C GLN A 508 -7.24 -9.28 -12.92
N THR A 509 -6.51 -9.82 -13.89
CA THR A 509 -6.00 -9.06 -15.02
C THR A 509 -6.40 -9.65 -16.37
N TRP A 510 -6.80 -8.75 -17.28
CA TRP A 510 -7.09 -9.00 -18.69
C TRP A 510 -6.28 -8.08 -19.61
N SER A 511 -5.16 -7.55 -19.13
CA SER A 511 -4.23 -6.72 -19.91
C SER A 511 -2.79 -7.13 -19.68
N ASN A 512 -1.98 -7.01 -20.73
CA ASN A 512 -0.54 -7.28 -20.67
C ASN A 512 0.18 -6.29 -19.74
N ASN A 513 1.41 -6.63 -19.33
CA ASN A 513 2.25 -5.75 -18.51
C ASN A 513 1.58 -5.32 -17.20
N THR A 514 0.77 -6.18 -16.60
CA THR A 514 0.17 -5.92 -15.28
C THR A 514 1.11 -6.41 -14.19
N SER A 515 1.44 -5.58 -13.21
CA SER A 515 2.23 -5.97 -12.03
C SER A 515 1.43 -5.66 -10.77
N ILE A 516 1.11 -6.68 -9.97
CA ILE A 516 0.44 -6.51 -8.68
C ILE A 516 1.38 -7.01 -7.60
N THR A 517 1.73 -6.17 -6.65
CA THR A 517 2.54 -6.51 -5.48
C THR A 517 1.74 -6.28 -4.21
N ILE A 518 1.62 -7.29 -3.36
CA ILE A 518 0.85 -7.26 -2.11
C ILE A 518 1.78 -7.64 -0.96
N ASN A 519 1.95 -6.76 0.02
CA ASN A 519 2.86 -6.91 1.15
C ASN A 519 2.09 -6.83 2.48
N ASN A 520 2.42 -7.70 3.44
CA ASN A 520 1.95 -7.62 4.82
C ASN A 520 0.42 -7.42 4.95
N SER A 521 -0.33 -8.08 4.07
CA SER A 521 -1.76 -7.82 3.88
C SER A 521 -2.60 -9.08 4.07
N GLU A 522 -3.91 -8.91 4.19
CA GLU A 522 -4.89 -10.00 4.19
C GLU A 522 -5.71 -9.96 2.89
N CYS A 523 -5.77 -11.07 2.19
CA CYS A 523 -6.50 -11.27 0.95
C CYS A 523 -7.58 -12.34 1.16
N ILE A 524 -8.85 -11.99 0.95
CA ILE A 524 -9.98 -12.91 1.10
C ILE A 524 -10.68 -13.05 -0.24
N SER A 525 -10.76 -14.28 -0.73
CA SER A 525 -11.51 -14.62 -1.93
C SER A 525 -12.78 -15.38 -1.55
N LEU A 526 -13.93 -14.81 -1.89
CA LEU A 526 -15.24 -15.35 -1.51
C LEU A 526 -15.65 -16.54 -2.38
N ASN A 527 -15.44 -16.44 -3.71
CA ASN A 527 -15.81 -17.48 -4.69
C ASN A 527 -17.23 -18.09 -4.48
N ASP A 528 -18.15 -17.23 -4.06
CA ASP A 528 -19.51 -17.48 -3.60
C ASP A 528 -20.54 -17.57 -4.75
N LYS A 529 -20.15 -17.22 -5.97
CA LYS A 529 -21.04 -17.28 -7.16
C LYS A 529 -21.11 -18.69 -7.73
N THR A 530 -22.19 -19.01 -8.44
CA THR A 530 -22.34 -20.29 -9.16
C THR A 530 -21.49 -20.31 -10.44
N TYR A 531 -21.08 -21.50 -10.87
CA TYR A 531 -20.33 -21.67 -12.12
C TYR A 531 -21.09 -21.07 -13.30
N ASN A 532 -20.44 -20.17 -14.05
CA ASN A 532 -20.96 -19.64 -15.30
C ASN A 532 -20.01 -20.02 -16.46
N ALA A 533 -20.54 -20.74 -17.45
CA ALA A 533 -19.81 -21.15 -18.64
C ALA A 533 -19.28 -19.97 -19.49
N ASP A 534 -19.88 -18.78 -19.37
CA ASP A 534 -19.56 -17.60 -20.18
C ASP A 534 -18.59 -16.59 -19.51
N GLY A 535 -18.14 -16.83 -18.26
CA GLY A 535 -17.34 -15.82 -17.54
C GLY A 535 -16.87 -16.20 -16.14
N SER A 536 -16.50 -17.47 -15.93
CA SER A 536 -15.94 -17.98 -14.66
C SER A 536 -14.57 -17.35 -14.34
N ASN A 537 -14.34 -16.94 -13.08
CA ASN A 537 -13.02 -16.65 -12.51
C ASN A 537 -12.29 -17.93 -12.04
N ASP A 538 -12.84 -19.09 -12.41
CA ASP A 538 -12.41 -20.44 -12.05
C ASP A 538 -12.26 -20.65 -10.54
N PHE A 539 -13.11 -19.96 -9.78
CA PHE A 539 -13.11 -19.96 -8.32
C PHE A 539 -11.72 -19.65 -7.74
N SER A 540 -10.99 -18.72 -8.37
CA SER A 540 -9.62 -18.39 -8.00
C SER A 540 -9.53 -17.01 -7.34
N ALA A 541 -8.66 -16.87 -6.33
CA ALA A 541 -8.36 -15.59 -5.70
C ALA A 541 -7.66 -14.62 -6.67
N PHE A 542 -6.73 -15.13 -7.48
CA PHE A 542 -5.97 -14.39 -8.48
C PHE A 542 -6.20 -14.96 -9.87
N VAL A 543 -6.49 -14.12 -10.85
CA VAL A 543 -6.81 -14.58 -12.22
C VAL A 543 -5.97 -13.86 -13.26
N PHE A 544 -5.24 -14.64 -14.05
CA PHE A 544 -4.65 -14.23 -15.32
C PHE A 544 -5.57 -14.68 -16.46
N ASN A 545 -6.22 -13.73 -17.12
CA ASN A 545 -7.24 -14.00 -18.13
C ASN A 545 -6.63 -14.36 -19.50
N VAL A 546 -7.48 -14.72 -20.47
CA VAL A 546 -7.09 -15.16 -21.82
C VAL A 546 -6.36 -14.04 -22.57
N GLY A 547 -5.29 -14.36 -23.30
CA GLY A 547 -4.50 -13.42 -24.09
C GLY A 547 -3.64 -12.43 -23.31
N VAL A 548 -3.41 -12.68 -22.01
CA VAL A 548 -2.55 -11.86 -21.15
C VAL A 548 -1.10 -12.34 -21.23
N ASP A 549 -0.16 -11.40 -21.35
CA ASP A 549 1.27 -11.67 -21.40
C ASP A 549 2.07 -10.70 -20.50
N ASN A 550 3.29 -11.10 -20.13
CA ASN A 550 4.23 -10.32 -19.32
C ASN A 550 3.60 -9.71 -18.05
N SER A 551 2.78 -10.48 -17.32
CA SER A 551 2.08 -10.02 -16.12
C SER A 551 2.47 -10.80 -14.86
N TYR A 552 2.53 -10.09 -13.74
CA TYR A 552 3.14 -10.55 -12.50
C TYR A 552 2.20 -10.30 -11.31
N ILE A 553 2.06 -11.31 -10.45
CA ILE A 553 1.47 -11.14 -9.12
C ILE A 553 2.51 -11.59 -8.10
N THR A 554 2.86 -10.72 -7.15
CA THR A 554 3.83 -10.98 -6.09
C THR A 554 3.18 -10.77 -4.73
N LEU A 555 3.24 -11.78 -3.88
CA LEU A 555 2.70 -11.75 -2.52
C LEU A 555 3.87 -11.88 -1.53
N ASN A 556 4.06 -10.91 -0.66
CA ASN A 556 5.09 -10.93 0.37
C ASN A 556 4.44 -10.89 1.75
N ASN A 557 4.73 -11.87 2.60
CA ASN A 557 4.20 -11.99 3.96
C ASN A 557 2.68 -11.72 4.05
N THR A 558 1.92 -12.26 3.09
CA THR A 558 0.49 -11.98 2.91
C THR A 558 -0.32 -13.21 3.27
N GLU A 559 -1.43 -13.02 3.98
CA GLU A 559 -2.39 -14.08 4.25
C GLU A 559 -3.44 -14.13 3.13
N VAL A 560 -3.56 -15.24 2.42
CA VAL A 560 -4.57 -15.49 1.39
C VAL A 560 -5.56 -16.55 1.90
N LYS A 561 -6.83 -16.18 2.00
CA LYS A 561 -7.93 -17.05 2.41
C LYS A 561 -8.92 -17.21 1.25
N CYS A 562 -8.97 -18.38 0.65
CA CYS A 562 -10.10 -18.78 -0.19
C CYS A 562 -11.19 -19.35 0.72
N GLN A 563 -12.26 -18.58 0.92
CA GLN A 563 -13.32 -18.89 1.87
C GLN A 563 -14.26 -19.95 1.31
N ILE A 564 -14.12 -21.19 1.78
CA ILE A 564 -14.90 -22.35 1.32
C ILE A 564 -16.34 -22.29 1.90
N GLU A 565 -17.18 -21.45 1.32
CA GLU A 565 -18.63 -21.48 1.60
C GLU A 565 -19.30 -22.55 0.73
N ALA A 566 -20.18 -23.34 1.37
CA ALA A 566 -21.07 -24.21 0.62
C ALA A 566 -22.18 -23.35 -0.01
N ASP A 567 -22.55 -23.66 -1.25
CA ASP A 567 -23.75 -23.08 -1.86
C ASP A 567 -25.00 -23.43 -1.03
N GLU A 568 -26.14 -22.82 -1.37
CA GLU A 568 -27.44 -23.06 -0.73
C GLU A 568 -27.89 -24.55 -0.72
N ASN A 569 -27.23 -25.42 -1.50
CA ASN A 569 -27.49 -26.85 -1.60
C ASN A 569 -26.41 -27.71 -0.90
N GLY A 570 -25.41 -27.10 -0.27
CA GLY A 570 -24.32 -27.80 0.41
C GLY A 570 -23.14 -28.19 -0.49
N ASN A 571 -23.12 -27.79 -1.77
CA ASN A 571 -21.99 -28.04 -2.67
C ASN A 571 -20.89 -27.01 -2.46
N LYS A 572 -19.64 -27.43 -2.44
CA LYS A 572 -18.48 -26.54 -2.30
C LYS A 572 -17.82 -26.35 -3.65
N ASN A 573 -17.61 -25.10 -4.07
CA ASN A 573 -16.79 -24.80 -5.23
C ASN A 573 -15.32 -25.18 -4.94
N ASN A 574 -14.59 -25.71 -5.93
CA ASN A 574 -13.15 -25.99 -5.79
C ASN A 574 -12.37 -24.67 -5.82
N GLN A 575 -12.28 -24.00 -4.68
CA GLN A 575 -11.63 -22.70 -4.60
C GLN A 575 -10.11 -22.83 -4.62
N SER A 576 -9.48 -22.02 -5.46
CA SER A 576 -8.05 -22.07 -5.72
C SER A 576 -7.35 -20.73 -5.49
N ILE A 577 -6.03 -20.76 -5.34
CA ILE A 577 -5.24 -19.54 -5.16
C ILE A 577 -5.14 -18.78 -6.49
N VAL A 578 -4.86 -19.49 -7.58
CA VAL A 578 -4.61 -18.86 -8.89
C VAL A 578 -5.22 -19.64 -10.05
N SER A 579 -5.70 -18.92 -11.07
CA SER A 579 -6.02 -19.45 -12.39
C SER A 579 -5.23 -18.73 -13.48
N PHE A 580 -4.62 -19.52 -14.37
CA PHE A 580 -4.07 -19.09 -15.65
C PHE A 580 -4.98 -19.65 -16.75
N ARG A 581 -5.70 -18.76 -17.44
CA ARG A 581 -6.75 -19.19 -18.38
C ARG A 581 -6.23 -19.56 -19.78
N GLU A 582 -4.96 -19.29 -20.07
CA GLU A 582 -4.27 -19.68 -21.30
C GLU A 582 -2.77 -19.88 -21.01
N ASN A 583 -2.12 -20.78 -21.75
CA ASN A 583 -0.69 -21.06 -21.60
C ASN A 583 0.16 -19.96 -22.25
N GLN A 584 0.61 -19.00 -21.44
CA GLN A 584 1.52 -17.93 -21.84
C GLN A 584 2.72 -17.93 -20.88
N LEU A 585 3.91 -18.23 -21.40
CA LEU A 585 5.11 -18.58 -20.62
C LEU A 585 5.70 -17.40 -19.81
N GLU A 586 5.28 -16.15 -20.04
CA GLU A 586 5.86 -14.97 -19.38
C GLU A 586 5.08 -14.51 -18.14
N ASN A 587 3.89 -15.06 -17.88
CA ASN A 587 3.11 -14.70 -16.69
C ASN A 587 3.64 -15.42 -15.44
N LYS A 588 3.71 -14.70 -14.32
CA LYS A 588 4.32 -15.22 -13.08
C LYS A 588 3.49 -14.95 -11.84
N LEU A 589 3.49 -15.93 -10.94
CA LEU A 589 3.04 -15.79 -9.56
C LEU A 589 4.22 -16.06 -8.63
N SER A 590 4.51 -15.11 -7.73
CA SER A 590 5.53 -15.28 -6.69
C SER A 590 4.88 -15.12 -5.31
N ILE A 591 5.12 -16.06 -4.42
CA ILE A 591 4.64 -16.01 -3.03
C ILE A 591 5.85 -16.20 -2.10
N ASN A 592 6.12 -15.17 -1.30
CA ASN A 592 7.28 -15.10 -0.40
C ASN A 592 6.79 -14.87 1.03
N GLY A 593 6.68 -15.95 1.82
CA GLY A 593 6.16 -15.92 3.18
C GLY A 593 4.64 -15.89 3.26
N GLY A 594 4.11 -15.61 4.46
CA GLY A 594 2.67 -15.55 4.70
C GLY A 594 1.99 -16.92 4.78
N LYS A 595 0.67 -16.93 4.59
CA LYS A 595 -0.17 -18.13 4.73
C LYS A 595 -1.20 -18.18 3.62
N CYS A 596 -1.37 -19.33 2.99
CA CYS A 596 -2.38 -19.55 1.95
C CYS A 596 -3.29 -20.70 2.36
N SER A 597 -4.60 -20.47 2.43
CA SER A 597 -5.60 -21.53 2.65
C SER A 597 -6.62 -21.57 1.52
N GLY A 598 -6.91 -22.77 1.04
CA GLY A 598 -7.84 -23.04 -0.05
C GLY A 598 -7.99 -24.54 -0.31
N TYR A 599 -8.80 -24.92 -1.31
CA TYR A 599 -9.00 -26.33 -1.68
C TYR A 599 -7.88 -26.85 -2.60
N SER A 600 -7.38 -26.00 -3.51
CA SER A 600 -6.26 -26.33 -4.42
C SER A 600 -5.36 -25.10 -4.69
N PHE A 601 -4.14 -25.32 -5.21
CA PHE A 601 -3.28 -24.21 -5.65
C PHE A 601 -3.80 -23.60 -6.95
N PHE A 602 -4.05 -24.45 -7.94
CA PHE A 602 -4.60 -24.09 -9.23
C PHE A 602 -6.08 -24.45 -9.31
N GLY A 603 -6.86 -23.65 -10.04
CA GLY A 603 -8.21 -23.99 -10.46
C GLY A 603 -8.19 -25.09 -11.54
N VAL A 604 -8.86 -24.88 -12.67
CA VAL A 604 -8.77 -25.78 -13.83
C VAL A 604 -7.56 -25.37 -14.68
N SER A 605 -6.44 -26.08 -14.58
CA SER A 605 -5.32 -25.89 -15.51
C SER A 605 -5.50 -26.78 -16.73
N TYR A 606 -5.44 -26.21 -17.93
CA TYR A 606 -5.13 -27.01 -19.12
C TYR A 606 -3.76 -27.64 -18.87
N GLU A 607 -3.68 -28.96 -18.91
CA GLU A 607 -2.46 -29.73 -18.70
C GLU A 607 -1.30 -29.15 -19.53
N ASN A 608 -0.39 -28.36 -18.94
CA ASN A 608 1.03 -28.25 -19.32
C ASN A 608 1.81 -27.17 -18.52
N THR A 609 2.74 -27.65 -17.68
CA THR A 609 4.21 -27.42 -17.64
C THR A 609 4.87 -26.05 -17.97
N GLY A 610 4.14 -24.96 -18.21
CA GLY A 610 4.71 -23.69 -18.70
C GLY A 610 4.77 -22.51 -17.72
N TYR A 611 4.20 -22.60 -16.53
CA TYR A 611 4.05 -21.44 -15.63
C TYR A 611 5.22 -21.28 -14.66
N ASP A 612 5.71 -20.05 -14.49
CA ASP A 612 6.74 -19.71 -13.51
C ASP A 612 6.08 -19.32 -12.17
N VAL A 613 5.75 -20.35 -11.39
CA VAL A 613 5.24 -20.21 -10.01
C VAL A 613 6.36 -20.49 -9.03
N ASN A 614 6.75 -19.47 -8.27
CA ASN A 614 7.79 -19.58 -7.25
C ASN A 614 7.19 -19.33 -5.87
N ILE A 615 7.35 -20.31 -4.97
CA ILE A 615 6.80 -20.25 -3.61
C ILE A 615 7.91 -20.53 -2.60
N SER A 616 8.06 -19.64 -1.60
CA SER A 616 9.04 -19.77 -0.53
C SER A 616 8.46 -19.30 0.81
N GLY A 617 8.80 -19.96 1.94
CA GLY A 617 8.45 -19.52 3.30
C GLY A 617 6.97 -19.51 3.68
N THR A 618 6.08 -20.00 2.81
CA THR A 618 4.61 -19.94 2.99
C THR A 618 4.05 -21.22 3.61
N THR A 619 3.00 -21.08 4.43
CA THR A 619 2.22 -22.19 4.98
C THR A 619 0.98 -22.49 4.11
N PHE A 620 0.72 -23.77 3.82
CA PHE A 620 -0.39 -24.29 3.01
C PHE A 620 -1.26 -25.30 3.75
N SER A 621 -2.54 -25.37 3.37
CA SER A 621 -3.49 -26.41 3.83
C SER A 621 -3.54 -27.66 2.93
N TYR A 622 -2.70 -27.75 1.88
CA TYR A 622 -2.64 -28.88 0.95
C TYR A 622 -1.21 -29.13 0.47
N ASN A 623 -0.97 -30.32 -0.10
CA ASN A 623 0.34 -30.72 -0.61
C ASN A 623 0.64 -30.04 -1.96
N GLY A 624 1.60 -29.12 -1.98
CA GLY A 624 2.03 -28.37 -3.16
C GLY A 624 3.45 -28.70 -3.63
N LYS A 625 3.97 -29.90 -3.35
CA LYS A 625 5.41 -30.25 -3.54
C LYS A 625 5.95 -29.92 -4.94
N GLU A 626 5.12 -29.98 -5.97
CA GLU A 626 5.51 -29.72 -7.36
C GLU A 626 5.88 -28.23 -7.63
N TYR A 627 5.35 -27.31 -6.83
CA TYR A 627 5.44 -25.85 -7.03
C TYR A 627 6.44 -25.16 -6.07
N VAL A 628 7.15 -25.95 -5.26
CA VAL A 628 8.17 -25.42 -4.35
C VAL A 628 9.35 -24.88 -5.17
N ALA A 629 9.80 -23.68 -4.83
CA ALA A 629 10.96 -23.06 -5.46
C ALA A 629 12.23 -23.89 -5.25
N ASN A 630 13.19 -23.77 -6.17
CA ASN A 630 14.50 -24.40 -6.01
C ASN A 630 15.20 -23.90 -4.74
N GLY A 631 15.88 -24.80 -4.03
CA GLY A 631 16.48 -24.51 -2.73
C GLY A 631 15.49 -24.49 -1.56
N CYS A 632 14.25 -24.91 -1.76
CA CYS A 632 13.25 -25.11 -0.70
C CYS A 632 12.62 -26.51 -0.81
N PHE A 633 11.95 -26.96 0.26
CA PHE A 633 11.12 -28.16 0.25
C PHE A 633 9.84 -27.97 1.07
N LEU A 634 8.86 -28.84 0.81
CA LEU A 634 7.60 -28.88 1.56
C LEU A 634 7.76 -29.80 2.78
N GLN A 635 7.62 -29.25 3.98
CA GLN A 635 7.61 -30.00 5.23
C GLN A 635 6.17 -30.16 5.75
N GLU A 636 5.81 -31.38 6.15
CA GLU A 636 4.49 -31.73 6.68
C GLU A 636 4.45 -31.56 8.20
N TYR A 637 3.35 -31.01 8.70
CA TYR A 637 3.09 -30.81 10.12
C TYR A 637 1.67 -31.24 10.48
N GLU A 638 1.49 -31.67 11.72
CA GLU A 638 0.16 -31.91 12.31
C GLU A 638 -0.21 -30.75 13.24
N GLY A 639 -1.41 -30.20 13.04
CA GLY A 639 -2.04 -29.22 13.91
C GLY A 639 -3.25 -29.82 14.62
N VAL A 640 -3.64 -29.25 15.76
CA VAL A 640 -4.89 -29.59 16.46
C VAL A 640 -5.71 -28.32 16.59
N ASP A 641 -6.93 -28.34 16.06
CA ASP A 641 -7.92 -27.27 16.27
C ASP A 641 -9.23 -27.89 16.75
N ASP A 642 -9.77 -27.36 17.84
CA ASP A 642 -10.96 -27.88 18.55
C ASP A 642 -10.95 -29.42 18.76
N GLY A 643 -9.79 -29.98 19.13
CA GLY A 643 -9.61 -31.42 19.35
C GLY A 643 -9.56 -32.29 18.09
N THR A 644 -9.61 -31.69 16.90
CA THR A 644 -9.48 -32.37 15.60
C THR A 644 -8.07 -32.15 15.03
N THR A 645 -7.38 -33.25 14.69
CA THR A 645 -6.08 -33.17 14.04
C THR A 645 -6.24 -32.86 12.55
N TYR A 646 -5.46 -31.91 12.04
CA TYR A 646 -5.37 -31.59 10.61
C TYR A 646 -3.91 -31.50 10.17
N THR A 647 -3.64 -31.83 8.92
CA THR A 647 -2.32 -31.70 8.31
C THR A 647 -2.18 -30.34 7.65
N TYR A 648 -1.04 -29.69 7.86
CA TYR A 648 -0.64 -28.49 7.12
C TYR A 648 0.81 -28.61 6.67
N TYR A 649 1.20 -27.79 5.70
CA TYR A 649 2.51 -27.87 5.08
C TYR A 649 3.21 -26.51 5.16
N ILE A 650 4.50 -26.48 5.42
CA ILE A 650 5.31 -25.25 5.38
C ILE A 650 6.41 -25.45 4.34
N ILE A 651 6.63 -24.44 3.50
CA ILE A 651 7.80 -24.40 2.64
C ILE A 651 8.99 -23.85 3.43
N VAL A 652 10.01 -24.68 3.59
CA VAL A 652 11.23 -24.36 4.32
C VAL A 652 12.44 -24.40 3.38
N PRO A 653 13.48 -23.58 3.62
CA PRO A 653 14.74 -23.69 2.89
C PRO A 653 15.32 -25.12 2.99
N ALA A 654 15.84 -25.63 1.88
CA ALA A 654 16.56 -26.89 1.86
C ALA A 654 17.99 -26.68 2.35
N GLU A 655 18.43 -27.50 3.31
CA GLU A 655 19.85 -27.58 3.67
C GLU A 655 20.65 -28.29 2.58
N ALA A 656 20.00 -29.21 1.85
CA ALA A 656 20.62 -29.94 0.77
C ALA A 656 20.95 -29.04 -0.43
N LYS A 657 22.18 -29.13 -0.91
CA LYS A 657 22.62 -28.51 -2.16
C LYS A 657 22.49 -29.51 -3.29
N VAL A 658 21.93 -29.10 -4.42
CA VAL A 658 21.76 -29.97 -5.59
C VAL A 658 22.51 -29.39 -6.78
N ILE A 659 23.45 -30.16 -7.33
CA ILE A 659 24.17 -29.87 -8.56
C ILE A 659 23.67 -30.88 -9.59
N ASP A 660 22.63 -30.50 -10.31
CA ASP A 660 21.89 -31.36 -11.24
C ASP A 660 22.54 -31.51 -12.62
N THR A 661 23.63 -30.78 -12.86
CA THR A 661 24.27 -30.66 -14.15
C THR A 661 25.75 -31.01 -14.06
N ALA A 662 26.20 -31.87 -14.96
CA ALA A 662 27.58 -32.30 -15.10
C ALA A 662 28.06 -32.13 -16.54
N LYS A 663 29.25 -31.54 -16.72
CA LYS A 663 29.89 -31.41 -18.02
C LYS A 663 30.87 -32.55 -18.23
N THR A 664 30.92 -33.07 -19.45
CA THR A 664 31.87 -34.09 -19.84
C THR A 664 32.35 -33.85 -21.28
N THR A 665 33.23 -34.72 -21.77
CA THR A 665 33.80 -34.59 -23.10
C THR A 665 32.73 -34.73 -24.17
N GLY A 666 32.37 -33.61 -24.83
CA GLY A 666 31.41 -33.60 -25.94
C GLY A 666 29.94 -33.73 -25.52
N ALA A 667 29.60 -33.61 -24.23
CA ALA A 667 28.23 -33.54 -23.76
C ALA A 667 28.10 -32.79 -22.42
N THR A 668 26.93 -32.22 -22.16
CA THR A 668 26.48 -31.81 -20.83
C THR A 668 25.25 -32.63 -20.45
N VAL A 669 25.23 -33.18 -19.25
CA VAL A 669 24.14 -33.99 -18.71
C VAL A 669 23.43 -33.18 -17.62
N THR A 670 22.12 -32.98 -17.75
CA THR A 670 21.29 -32.35 -16.72
C THR A 670 20.18 -33.30 -16.31
N LEU A 671 19.98 -33.49 -15.00
CA LEU A 671 18.86 -34.25 -14.42
C LEU A 671 17.76 -33.27 -13.98
N ASP A 672 16.72 -33.14 -14.79
CA ASP A 672 15.68 -32.11 -14.59
C ASP A 672 14.91 -32.33 -13.27
N ASN A 673 14.87 -31.32 -12.39
CA ASN A 673 14.20 -31.40 -11.06
C ASN A 673 14.77 -32.49 -10.12
N LEU A 674 16.08 -32.77 -10.17
CA LEU A 674 16.72 -33.74 -9.26
C LEU A 674 16.42 -33.44 -7.77
N ASN A 675 16.33 -32.16 -7.40
CA ASN A 675 15.98 -31.71 -6.04
C ASN A 675 14.59 -32.16 -5.56
N LYS A 676 13.68 -32.54 -6.47
CA LYS A 676 12.34 -33.03 -6.14
C LYS A 676 12.27 -34.56 -6.06
N ASN A 677 13.33 -35.26 -6.49
CA ASN A 677 13.41 -36.72 -6.46
C ASN A 677 13.37 -37.24 -5.01
N THR A 678 12.65 -38.33 -4.77
CA THR A 678 12.50 -38.92 -3.42
C THR A 678 13.79 -39.50 -2.85
N ALA A 679 14.81 -39.72 -3.68
CA ALA A 679 16.14 -40.13 -3.24
C ALA A 679 16.96 -38.97 -2.63
N VAL A 680 16.57 -37.71 -2.87
CA VAL A 680 17.18 -36.53 -2.28
C VAL A 680 16.45 -36.21 -0.98
N ASP A 681 17.20 -36.13 0.12
CA ASP A 681 16.68 -35.66 1.40
C ASP A 681 16.98 -34.16 1.52
N PRO A 682 15.97 -33.29 1.34
CA PRO A 682 16.19 -31.84 1.28
C PRO A 682 16.55 -31.23 2.65
N ALA A 683 16.29 -31.95 3.75
CA ALA A 683 16.60 -31.51 5.11
C ALA A 683 18.03 -31.89 5.54
N ALA A 684 18.74 -32.71 4.75
CA ALA A 684 20.09 -33.11 5.07
C ALA A 684 21.10 -32.06 4.61
N ASP A 685 22.01 -31.67 5.51
CA ASP A 685 23.23 -30.91 5.17
C ASP A 685 24.18 -31.78 4.32
N ALA A 686 23.89 -31.85 3.03
CA ALA A 686 24.58 -32.67 2.06
C ALA A 686 24.53 -32.04 0.67
N THR A 687 25.53 -32.34 -0.15
CA THR A 687 25.53 -31.98 -1.58
C THR A 687 25.20 -33.21 -2.42
N TYR A 688 24.15 -33.13 -3.22
CA TYR A 688 23.75 -34.13 -4.20
C TYR A 688 24.23 -33.67 -5.57
N LYS A 689 25.23 -34.34 -6.14
CA LYS A 689 25.82 -33.96 -7.43
C LYS A 689 25.64 -35.05 -8.46
N VAL A 690 25.34 -34.65 -9.69
CA VAL A 690 25.43 -35.52 -10.86
C VAL A 690 26.90 -35.70 -11.20
N VAL A 691 27.33 -36.94 -11.37
CA VAL A 691 28.69 -37.31 -11.76
C VAL A 691 28.62 -38.08 -13.06
N VAL A 692 29.52 -37.76 -13.99
CA VAL A 692 29.60 -38.39 -15.30
C VAL A 692 31.01 -38.93 -15.50
N GLU A 693 31.12 -40.25 -15.61
CA GLU A 693 32.38 -40.97 -15.69
C GLU A 693 32.51 -41.74 -17.02
N THR A 694 33.72 -42.21 -17.30
CA THR A 694 33.97 -43.09 -18.45
C THR A 694 33.20 -44.39 -18.27
N ALA A 695 32.38 -44.76 -19.27
CA ALA A 695 31.64 -46.00 -19.26
C ALA A 695 32.57 -47.22 -19.04
N PRO A 696 32.25 -48.14 -18.11
CA PRO A 696 33.04 -49.35 -17.92
C PRO A 696 33.20 -50.13 -19.23
N ALA A 697 34.39 -50.67 -19.49
CA ALA A 697 34.70 -51.32 -20.76
C ALA A 697 33.74 -52.47 -21.12
N ALA A 698 33.23 -53.19 -20.11
CA ALA A 698 32.24 -54.26 -20.31
C ALA A 698 30.89 -53.72 -20.79
N ASP A 699 30.44 -52.60 -20.25
CA ASP A 699 29.15 -52.00 -20.58
C ASP A 699 29.22 -51.24 -21.90
N ALA A 700 30.34 -50.56 -22.17
CA ALA A 700 30.64 -50.02 -23.48
C ALA A 700 30.58 -51.10 -24.58
N LYS A 701 31.13 -52.30 -24.32
CA LYS A 701 31.03 -53.42 -25.26
C LYS A 701 29.58 -53.84 -25.50
N LYS A 702 28.78 -54.01 -24.43
CA LYS A 702 27.36 -54.41 -24.54
C LYS A 702 26.53 -53.37 -25.30
N ALA A 703 26.71 -52.09 -25.01
CA ALA A 703 26.05 -51.00 -25.72
C ALA A 703 26.39 -51.04 -27.22
N ASN A 704 27.67 -51.20 -27.59
CA ASN A 704 28.08 -51.32 -28.99
C ASN A 704 27.49 -52.57 -29.68
N ASP A 705 27.42 -53.71 -28.98
CA ASP A 705 26.79 -54.93 -29.50
C ASP A 705 25.28 -54.71 -29.76
N ALA A 706 24.59 -53.97 -28.88
CA ALA A 706 23.17 -53.62 -29.03
C ALA A 706 22.91 -52.61 -30.16
N ILE A 707 23.74 -51.57 -30.29
CA ILE A 707 23.71 -50.60 -31.41
C ILE A 707 23.82 -51.36 -32.73
N LYS A 708 24.77 -52.30 -32.82
CA LYS A 708 24.99 -53.12 -34.02
C LYS A 708 23.82 -54.08 -34.29
N ALA A 709 23.25 -54.69 -33.25
CA ALA A 709 22.10 -55.59 -33.37
C ALA A 709 20.83 -54.86 -33.84
N ASN A 710 20.66 -53.59 -33.46
CA ASN A 710 19.55 -52.73 -33.92
C ASN A 710 19.77 -52.13 -35.32
N ALA A 711 20.88 -52.45 -35.98
CA ALA A 711 21.26 -51.90 -37.29
C ALA A 711 21.26 -50.36 -37.31
N ASP A 712 21.64 -49.74 -36.19
CA ASP A 712 21.77 -48.29 -36.09
C ASP A 712 22.85 -47.77 -37.07
N THR A 713 22.48 -46.79 -37.88
CA THR A 713 23.31 -46.22 -38.95
C THR A 713 23.92 -44.86 -38.59
N ASN A 714 23.67 -44.38 -37.37
CA ASN A 714 24.24 -43.14 -36.88
C ASN A 714 25.78 -43.16 -36.89
N THR A 715 26.37 -42.00 -37.17
CA THR A 715 27.82 -41.86 -37.43
C THR A 715 28.60 -41.34 -36.23
N SER A 716 27.93 -40.73 -35.27
CA SER A 716 28.48 -40.24 -34.01
C SER A 716 27.84 -40.96 -32.82
N LYS A 717 28.59 -41.05 -31.71
CA LYS A 717 28.10 -41.58 -30.44
C LYS A 717 28.73 -40.82 -29.27
N ALA A 718 27.96 -40.63 -28.21
CA ALA A 718 28.43 -40.20 -26.90
C ALA A 718 28.05 -41.27 -25.88
N MET A 719 29.01 -41.72 -25.08
CA MET A 719 28.83 -42.85 -24.16
C MET A 719 29.52 -42.57 -22.84
N PHE A 720 28.78 -42.66 -21.75
CA PHE A 720 29.24 -42.31 -20.41
C PHE A 720 28.40 -43.01 -19.34
N ASP A 721 28.98 -43.17 -18.16
CA ASP A 721 28.30 -43.64 -16.96
C ASP A 721 27.77 -42.43 -16.19
N ILE A 722 26.49 -42.45 -15.83
CA ILE A 722 25.84 -41.37 -15.08
C ILE A 722 25.51 -41.90 -13.70
N SER A 723 25.87 -41.16 -12.65
CA SER A 723 25.46 -41.44 -11.28
C SER A 723 25.07 -40.17 -10.54
N VAL A 724 24.36 -40.33 -9.42
CA VAL A 724 24.09 -39.25 -8.47
C VAL A 724 24.82 -39.58 -7.18
N VAL A 725 25.70 -38.69 -6.73
CA VAL A 725 26.52 -38.86 -5.53
C VAL A 725 26.03 -37.91 -4.45
N LYS A 726 25.75 -38.46 -3.26
CA LYS A 726 25.54 -37.69 -2.03
C LYS A 726 26.89 -37.51 -1.33
N VAL A 727 27.28 -36.26 -1.09
CA VAL A 727 28.40 -35.88 -0.24
C VAL A 727 27.83 -35.33 1.06
N ASP A 728 28.05 -36.01 2.18
CA ASP A 728 27.56 -35.55 3.48
C ASP A 728 28.41 -34.39 4.05
N SER A 729 27.97 -33.83 5.18
CA SER A 729 28.67 -32.74 5.88
C SER A 729 30.07 -33.07 6.40
N ASN A 730 30.46 -34.36 6.40
CA ASN A 730 31.83 -34.80 6.72
C ASN A 730 32.69 -35.01 5.47
N GLY A 731 32.14 -34.78 4.28
CA GLY A 731 32.81 -35.03 3.00
C GLY A 731 32.75 -36.49 2.55
N THR A 732 31.92 -37.35 3.16
CA THR A 732 31.76 -38.75 2.75
C THR A 732 30.91 -38.83 1.49
N GLU A 733 31.43 -39.45 0.44
CA GLU A 733 30.70 -39.68 -0.81
C GLU A 733 29.96 -41.02 -0.80
N THR A 734 28.70 -41.03 -1.25
CA THR A 734 27.86 -42.23 -1.43
C THR A 734 27.08 -42.14 -2.73
N VAL A 735 27.18 -43.17 -3.58
CA VAL A 735 26.39 -43.28 -4.82
C VAL A 735 24.94 -43.67 -4.50
N LEU A 736 23.97 -42.93 -5.04
CA LEU A 736 22.54 -43.18 -4.85
C LEU A 736 22.00 -44.08 -5.96
N ASN A 737 21.72 -45.34 -5.61
CA ASN A 737 21.21 -46.35 -6.55
C ASN A 737 19.68 -46.36 -6.71
N ASN A 738 18.96 -45.55 -5.92
CA ASN A 738 17.49 -45.49 -5.89
C ASN A 738 16.90 -44.32 -6.71
N VAL A 739 17.74 -43.53 -7.39
CA VAL A 739 17.26 -42.51 -8.33
C VAL A 739 16.72 -43.22 -9.58
N THR A 740 15.41 -43.13 -9.79
CA THR A 740 14.68 -43.82 -10.87
C THR A 740 13.68 -42.86 -11.53
N ASP A 741 13.24 -43.19 -12.74
CA ASP A 741 12.29 -42.40 -13.55
C ASP A 741 12.62 -40.91 -13.68
N GLN A 742 13.92 -40.61 -13.70
CA GLN A 742 14.44 -39.25 -13.68
C GLN A 742 14.53 -38.71 -15.10
N LYS A 743 13.96 -37.53 -15.35
CA LYS A 743 14.10 -36.87 -16.65
C LYS A 743 15.54 -36.36 -16.83
N VAL A 744 16.13 -36.65 -17.98
CA VAL A 744 17.51 -36.31 -18.34
C VAL A 744 17.50 -35.50 -19.63
N THR A 745 18.23 -34.39 -19.63
CA THR A 745 18.52 -33.58 -20.81
C THR A 745 20.00 -33.67 -21.13
N LEU A 746 20.33 -34.21 -22.31
CA LEU A 746 21.67 -34.21 -22.87
C LEU A 746 21.83 -33.04 -23.82
N THR A 747 22.84 -32.20 -23.59
CA THR A 747 23.29 -31.22 -24.57
C THR A 747 24.54 -31.77 -25.24
N LEU A 748 24.41 -32.23 -26.48
CA LEU A 748 25.51 -32.81 -27.26
C LEU A 748 26.44 -31.70 -27.79
N GLY A 749 27.74 -32.00 -27.92
CA GLY A 749 28.73 -31.08 -28.46
C GLY A 749 28.54 -30.78 -29.95
N GLU A 750 27.89 -31.71 -30.67
CA GLU A 750 27.52 -31.57 -32.08
C GLU A 750 26.00 -31.55 -32.22
N THR A 751 25.49 -30.75 -33.17
CA THR A 751 24.06 -30.70 -33.48
C THR A 751 23.65 -31.88 -34.38
N PRO A 752 22.74 -32.77 -33.95
CA PRO A 752 22.14 -33.79 -34.80
C PRO A 752 21.47 -33.20 -36.04
N ALA A 753 21.66 -33.84 -37.20
CA ALA A 753 21.12 -33.37 -38.46
C ALA A 753 19.59 -33.47 -38.50
N THR A 754 18.91 -32.39 -38.87
CA THR A 754 17.44 -32.35 -38.97
C THR A 754 16.92 -33.47 -39.87
N GLY A 755 15.84 -34.14 -39.44
CA GLY A 755 15.26 -35.28 -40.17
C GLY A 755 15.93 -36.62 -39.89
N THR A 756 16.89 -36.68 -38.97
CA THR A 756 17.46 -37.93 -38.42
C THR A 756 16.90 -38.24 -37.03
N MET A 757 17.28 -39.37 -36.45
CA MET A 757 16.88 -39.79 -35.10
C MET A 757 18.10 -39.91 -34.19
N VAL A 758 17.96 -39.46 -32.94
CA VAL A 758 18.88 -39.78 -31.86
C VAL A 758 18.34 -41.00 -31.11
N TYR A 759 19.14 -42.05 -31.01
CA TYR A 759 18.79 -43.23 -30.23
C TYR A 759 19.57 -43.24 -28.92
N VAL A 760 18.89 -43.57 -27.82
CA VAL A 760 19.50 -43.66 -26.49
C VAL A 760 19.39 -45.10 -25.99
N TYR A 761 20.54 -45.71 -25.75
CA TYR A 761 20.67 -47.04 -25.17
C TYR A 761 21.13 -46.95 -23.72
N HIS A 762 20.61 -47.82 -22.87
CA HIS A 762 20.92 -47.91 -21.45
C HIS A 762 21.36 -49.34 -21.12
N VAL A 763 22.51 -49.47 -20.46
CA VAL A 763 23.03 -50.75 -19.99
C VAL A 763 22.79 -50.84 -18.49
N LYS A 764 21.80 -51.63 -18.08
CA LYS A 764 21.44 -51.79 -16.66
C LYS A 764 22.58 -52.39 -15.85
N THR A 765 22.52 -52.22 -14.54
CA THR A 765 23.50 -52.77 -13.58
C THR A 765 23.59 -54.30 -13.59
N ASP A 766 22.53 -55.00 -14.01
CA ASP A 766 22.54 -56.46 -14.24
C ASP A 766 23.20 -56.88 -15.57
N GLY A 767 23.56 -55.90 -16.40
CA GLY A 767 24.20 -56.06 -17.69
C GLY A 767 23.26 -56.26 -18.88
N THR A 768 21.96 -56.14 -18.71
CA THR A 768 20.99 -56.10 -19.82
C THR A 768 21.01 -54.74 -20.52
N VAL A 769 20.69 -54.71 -21.83
CA VAL A 769 20.68 -53.47 -22.63
C VAL A 769 19.28 -53.22 -23.17
N GLU A 770 18.81 -51.98 -23.06
CA GLU A 770 17.54 -51.53 -23.63
C GLU A 770 17.72 -50.22 -24.42
N GLN A 771 16.81 -49.95 -25.35
CA GLN A 771 16.72 -48.65 -26.01
C GLN A 771 15.63 -47.84 -25.30
N VAL A 772 16.01 -46.80 -24.55
CA VAL A 772 15.09 -46.00 -23.71
C VAL A 772 14.44 -44.85 -24.47
N ALA A 773 15.03 -44.40 -25.59
CA ALA A 773 14.47 -43.32 -26.40
C ALA A 773 14.83 -43.41 -27.88
N ALA A 774 13.95 -42.84 -28.71
CA ALA A 774 14.17 -42.51 -30.11
C ALA A 774 13.62 -41.09 -30.33
N VAL A 775 14.50 -40.09 -30.39
CA VAL A 775 14.14 -38.67 -30.38
C VAL A 775 14.40 -38.08 -31.78
N PRO A 776 13.40 -37.49 -32.46
CA PRO A 776 13.62 -36.80 -33.72
C PRO A 776 14.57 -35.60 -33.55
N ALA A 777 15.56 -35.49 -34.42
CA ALA A 777 16.44 -34.33 -34.44
C ALA A 777 15.70 -33.09 -34.99
N ASP A 778 15.54 -32.07 -34.14
CA ASP A 778 14.85 -30.81 -34.44
C ASP A 778 15.81 -29.69 -34.90
N GLY A 779 17.09 -30.00 -35.05
CA GLY A 779 18.14 -29.04 -35.37
C GLY A 779 18.72 -28.33 -34.13
N THR A 780 18.30 -28.70 -32.92
CA THR A 780 18.98 -28.35 -31.67
C THR A 780 19.96 -29.43 -31.25
N ASN A 781 20.89 -29.11 -30.35
CA ASN A 781 21.82 -30.08 -29.78
C ASN A 781 21.29 -30.70 -28.47
N LYS A 782 20.00 -30.53 -28.14
CA LYS A 782 19.39 -31.03 -26.91
C LYS A 782 18.58 -32.29 -27.17
N VAL A 783 18.74 -33.29 -26.30
CA VAL A 783 18.04 -34.56 -26.37
C VAL A 783 17.52 -34.89 -24.98
N THR A 784 16.20 -35.01 -24.84
CA THR A 784 15.55 -35.25 -23.55
C THR A 784 14.88 -36.61 -23.53
N PHE A 785 15.05 -37.36 -22.43
CA PHE A 785 14.42 -38.67 -22.20
C PHE A 785 14.23 -38.92 -20.70
N THR A 786 13.48 -39.97 -20.35
CA THR A 786 13.32 -40.42 -18.95
C THR A 786 14.22 -41.62 -18.70
N ALA A 787 15.15 -41.50 -17.76
CA ALA A 787 16.07 -42.54 -17.33
C ALA A 787 15.40 -43.46 -16.30
N PRO A 788 15.20 -44.77 -16.59
CA PRO A 788 14.58 -45.69 -15.63
C PRO A 788 15.50 -45.99 -14.43
N SER A 789 16.82 -45.97 -14.62
CA SER A 789 17.84 -46.04 -13.56
C SER A 789 19.14 -45.39 -14.04
N PHE A 790 20.14 -45.28 -13.16
CA PHE A 790 21.43 -44.67 -13.48
C PHE A 790 22.56 -45.70 -13.56
N SER A 791 23.28 -45.66 -14.68
CA SER A 791 24.45 -46.48 -15.05
C SER A 791 24.93 -45.99 -16.43
N THR A 792 25.32 -46.88 -17.34
CA THR A 792 25.90 -46.50 -18.64
C THR A 792 24.83 -46.17 -19.66
N TYR A 793 24.94 -44.99 -20.26
CA TYR A 793 24.13 -44.51 -21.37
C TYR A 793 24.96 -44.32 -22.63
N ALA A 794 24.36 -44.63 -23.78
CA ALA A 794 24.95 -44.37 -25.10
C ALA A 794 23.93 -43.68 -26.00
N ALA A 795 24.20 -42.42 -26.36
CA ALA A 795 23.42 -41.67 -27.33
C ALA A 795 24.10 -41.73 -28.70
N THR A 796 23.41 -42.23 -29.72
CA THR A 796 23.90 -42.27 -31.11
C THR A 796 23.14 -41.27 -31.96
N TYR A 797 23.85 -40.59 -32.87
CA TYR A 797 23.27 -39.56 -33.73
C TYR A 797 24.10 -39.36 -35.00
N THR A 798 23.51 -38.70 -35.99
CA THR A 798 24.24 -38.25 -37.18
C THR A 798 24.46 -36.75 -37.08
N ALA A 799 25.71 -36.32 -36.91
CA ALA A 799 26.05 -34.90 -36.77
C ALA A 799 25.89 -34.13 -38.08
N THR A 800 25.50 -32.86 -37.97
CA THR A 800 25.51 -31.93 -39.11
C THR A 800 26.96 -31.65 -39.54
N PRO A 801 27.32 -31.76 -40.83
CA PRO A 801 28.66 -31.43 -41.29
C PRO A 801 29.05 -29.98 -40.98
N ILE A 802 30.24 -29.78 -40.41
CA ILE A 802 30.76 -28.44 -40.11
C ILE A 802 31.49 -27.87 -41.32
N ALA A 803 31.11 -26.67 -41.75
CA ALA A 803 31.81 -25.94 -42.80
C ALA A 803 33.17 -25.42 -42.31
N GLU A 804 34.16 -25.42 -43.20
CA GLU A 804 35.55 -24.99 -42.89
C GLU A 804 35.63 -23.60 -42.24
N ALA A 805 34.82 -22.65 -42.72
CA ALA A 805 34.79 -21.28 -42.19
C ALA A 805 34.33 -21.19 -40.72
N ASN A 806 33.63 -22.23 -40.23
CA ASN A 806 33.09 -22.33 -38.88
C ASN A 806 34.00 -23.11 -37.92
N ILE A 807 35.19 -23.54 -38.36
CA ILE A 807 36.21 -24.14 -37.50
C ILE A 807 37.08 -23.03 -36.90
N THR A 808 37.32 -23.10 -35.60
CA THR A 808 38.14 -22.10 -34.90
C THR A 808 39.62 -22.25 -35.23
N LYS A 809 40.35 -21.13 -35.20
CA LYS A 809 41.82 -21.11 -35.20
C LYS A 809 42.40 -20.61 -33.88
N ASN A 810 41.55 -20.28 -32.91
CA ASN A 810 41.93 -19.70 -31.63
C ASN A 810 41.22 -20.42 -30.48
N VAL A 811 41.98 -21.17 -29.69
CA VAL A 811 41.47 -21.90 -28.52
C VAL A 811 42.11 -21.34 -27.26
N GLY A 812 41.33 -21.21 -26.19
CA GLY A 812 41.83 -20.93 -24.84
C GLY A 812 41.52 -22.07 -23.88
N VAL A 813 42.26 -22.12 -22.77
CA VAL A 813 41.91 -22.94 -21.60
C VAL A 813 41.08 -22.07 -20.66
N ALA A 814 39.91 -22.56 -20.27
CA ALA A 814 38.93 -21.90 -19.43
C ALA A 814 38.63 -22.76 -18.20
N PHE A 815 38.32 -22.10 -17.09
CA PHE A 815 37.88 -22.75 -15.86
C PHE A 815 36.47 -22.30 -15.52
N GLU A 816 35.57 -23.25 -15.29
CA GLU A 816 34.18 -22.97 -14.93
C GLU A 816 33.81 -23.71 -13.65
N ARG A 817 33.40 -22.95 -12.64
CA ARG A 817 33.10 -23.50 -11.32
C ARG A 817 31.92 -24.46 -11.37
N VAL A 818 32.02 -25.59 -10.67
CA VAL A 818 30.95 -26.58 -10.54
C VAL A 818 30.10 -26.20 -9.32
N GLY A 819 28.96 -25.56 -9.55
CA GLY A 819 28.10 -25.03 -8.49
C GLY A 819 28.88 -24.16 -7.48
N ASP A 820 28.52 -24.25 -6.20
CA ASP A 820 29.22 -23.58 -5.10
C ASP A 820 30.27 -24.48 -4.42
N THR A 821 31.02 -25.24 -5.21
CA THR A 821 32.05 -26.16 -4.70
C THR A 821 33.47 -25.58 -4.86
N SER A 822 34.48 -26.36 -4.45
CA SER A 822 35.90 -26.11 -4.75
C SER A 822 36.35 -26.76 -6.06
N GLU A 823 35.43 -27.26 -6.88
CA GLU A 823 35.71 -27.92 -8.16
C GLU A 823 35.42 -26.99 -9.36
N TYR A 824 36.27 -27.08 -10.37
CA TYR A 824 36.15 -26.35 -11.63
C TYR A 824 36.34 -27.29 -12.81
N ASN A 825 35.46 -27.20 -13.81
CA ASN A 825 35.67 -27.82 -15.11
C ASN A 825 36.87 -27.18 -15.81
N ILE A 826 37.73 -28.00 -16.39
CA ILE A 826 38.81 -27.60 -17.30
C ILE A 826 38.26 -27.72 -18.72
N ILE A 827 38.11 -26.58 -19.38
CA ILE A 827 37.41 -26.47 -20.67
C ILE A 827 38.36 -25.89 -21.73
N LEU A 828 38.38 -26.52 -22.90
CA LEU A 828 38.95 -25.92 -24.10
C LEU A 828 37.85 -25.12 -24.80
N LYS A 829 38.06 -23.81 -24.98
CA LYS A 829 37.04 -22.88 -25.47
C LYS A 829 37.50 -22.19 -26.74
N ALA A 830 36.67 -22.20 -27.78
CA ALA A 830 36.89 -21.39 -28.98
C ALA A 830 36.70 -19.90 -28.66
N LEU A 831 37.71 -19.07 -28.94
CA LEU A 831 37.71 -17.65 -28.57
C LEU A 831 36.96 -16.75 -29.57
N ASP A 832 36.56 -17.30 -30.71
CA ASP A 832 35.86 -16.63 -31.81
C ASP A 832 34.42 -17.18 -32.02
N SER A 833 33.88 -17.89 -31.02
CA SER A 833 32.55 -18.52 -31.05
C SER A 833 32.34 -19.55 -32.18
N LYS A 834 33.45 -20.03 -32.78
CA LYS A 834 33.46 -21.11 -33.76
C LYS A 834 33.62 -22.47 -33.06
N THR A 835 33.81 -23.53 -33.84
CA THR A 835 33.87 -24.90 -33.34
C THR A 835 35.30 -25.43 -33.28
N ILE A 836 35.68 -26.04 -32.16
CA ILE A 836 36.84 -26.93 -32.04
C ILE A 836 36.43 -28.26 -32.68
N ASN A 837 37.03 -28.60 -33.82
CA ASN A 837 36.68 -29.80 -34.55
C ASN A 837 37.60 -30.97 -34.19
N ARG A 838 37.04 -32.08 -33.72
CA ARG A 838 37.75 -33.35 -33.45
C ARG A 838 38.96 -33.23 -32.51
N PHE A 839 38.79 -32.62 -31.34
CA PHE A 839 39.75 -32.70 -30.23
C PHE A 839 40.19 -34.15 -29.99
N MET A 840 41.50 -34.34 -29.73
CA MET A 840 42.12 -35.65 -29.47
C MET A 840 42.92 -35.69 -28.17
N SER A 841 43.77 -34.68 -27.93
CA SER A 841 44.56 -34.60 -26.71
C SER A 841 44.96 -33.17 -26.34
N ALA A 842 45.26 -32.94 -25.06
CA ALA A 842 45.86 -31.71 -24.57
C ALA A 842 47.01 -32.05 -23.61
N ASP A 843 48.15 -31.39 -23.77
CA ASP A 843 49.27 -31.44 -22.82
C ASP A 843 49.41 -30.04 -22.24
N LEU A 844 49.10 -29.91 -20.94
CA LEU A 844 48.97 -28.61 -20.25
C LEU A 844 49.76 -28.64 -18.95
N THR A 845 50.48 -27.54 -18.68
CA THR A 845 51.17 -27.32 -17.40
C THR A 845 50.45 -26.25 -16.61
N PHE A 846 49.98 -26.57 -15.40
CA PHE A 846 49.31 -25.63 -14.50
C PHE A 846 50.28 -25.05 -13.47
N ASP A 847 49.94 -23.88 -12.94
CA ASP A 847 50.66 -23.22 -11.85
C ASP A 847 49.67 -22.67 -10.83
N MET A 848 50.04 -22.71 -9.55
CA MET A 848 49.21 -22.25 -8.43
C MET A 848 50.01 -21.36 -7.48
N ASN A 849 49.47 -20.18 -7.18
CA ASN A 849 49.97 -19.28 -6.15
C ASN A 849 48.97 -19.19 -5.01
N VAL A 850 49.38 -19.54 -3.79
CA VAL A 850 48.57 -19.40 -2.57
C VAL A 850 49.00 -18.13 -1.84
N THR A 851 48.11 -17.15 -1.76
CA THR A 851 48.42 -15.84 -1.13
C THR A 851 48.05 -15.80 0.36
N SER A 852 47.17 -16.69 0.81
CA SER A 852 46.75 -16.83 2.21
C SER A 852 46.25 -18.25 2.45
N GLY A 853 46.47 -18.80 3.65
CA GLY A 853 46.05 -20.16 4.02
C GLY A 853 46.92 -21.27 3.43
N ALA A 854 46.35 -22.48 3.36
CA ALA A 854 46.99 -23.66 2.82
C ALA A 854 46.00 -24.41 1.92
N VAL A 855 46.27 -24.41 0.62
CA VAL A 855 45.40 -25.01 -0.40
C VAL A 855 46.25 -25.87 -1.35
N GLY A 856 45.79 -27.10 -1.61
CA GLY A 856 46.28 -28.01 -2.64
C GLY A 856 45.28 -28.13 -3.80
N TYR A 857 45.64 -28.85 -4.86
CA TYR A 857 44.70 -29.17 -5.93
C TYR A 857 44.92 -30.58 -6.48
N THR A 858 43.84 -31.19 -6.96
CA THR A 858 43.80 -32.49 -7.65
C THR A 858 43.17 -32.30 -9.03
N VAL A 859 43.67 -32.98 -10.06
CA VAL A 859 43.12 -32.95 -11.43
C VAL A 859 42.53 -34.31 -11.78
N ASN A 860 41.30 -34.35 -12.26
CA ASN A 860 40.61 -35.55 -12.68
C ASN A 860 40.21 -35.48 -14.17
N PRO A 861 40.24 -36.58 -14.93
CA PRO A 861 39.78 -36.58 -16.32
C PRO A 861 38.25 -36.48 -16.42
N ALA A 862 37.77 -35.92 -17.53
CA ALA A 862 36.37 -36.04 -17.92
C ALA A 862 36.09 -37.45 -18.48
N ALA A 863 34.81 -37.84 -18.62
CA ALA A 863 34.49 -39.12 -19.26
C ALA A 863 35.10 -39.20 -20.67
N SER A 864 35.53 -40.41 -21.05
CA SER A 864 36.22 -40.72 -22.31
C SER A 864 37.63 -40.10 -22.44
N VAL A 865 38.16 -39.46 -21.40
CA VAL A 865 39.52 -38.91 -21.36
C VAL A 865 40.37 -39.73 -20.38
N ASN A 866 41.57 -40.09 -20.82
CA ASN A 866 42.63 -40.63 -19.99
C ASN A 866 43.53 -39.48 -19.51
N LEU A 867 43.89 -39.50 -18.24
CA LEU A 867 44.81 -38.54 -17.64
C LEU A 867 46.17 -39.20 -17.37
N ILE A 868 47.26 -38.55 -17.75
CA ILE A 868 48.62 -38.93 -17.37
C ILE A 868 49.25 -37.74 -16.65
N ASP A 869 49.53 -37.88 -15.36
CA ASP A 869 50.33 -36.93 -14.57
C ASP A 869 51.82 -37.12 -14.93
N LYS A 870 52.46 -36.06 -15.40
CA LYS A 870 53.88 -36.03 -15.78
C LYS A 870 54.78 -35.42 -14.69
N GLY A 871 54.22 -34.99 -13.56
CA GLY A 871 54.91 -34.24 -12.51
C GLY A 871 55.03 -32.75 -12.81
N ASP A 872 55.43 -31.97 -11.80
CA ASP A 872 55.65 -30.51 -11.86
C ASP A 872 54.44 -29.70 -12.41
N GLY A 873 53.22 -30.18 -12.15
CA GLY A 873 51.98 -29.55 -12.60
C GLY A 873 51.61 -29.81 -14.07
N ARG A 874 52.31 -30.71 -14.76
CA ARG A 874 52.04 -31.06 -16.17
C ARG A 874 51.16 -32.29 -16.32
N TYR A 875 50.09 -32.17 -17.09
CA TYR A 875 49.09 -33.21 -17.32
C TYR A 875 48.83 -33.41 -18.81
N GLU A 876 48.78 -34.67 -19.23
CA GLU A 876 48.41 -35.08 -20.59
C GLU A 876 47.02 -35.72 -20.56
N PHE A 877 46.06 -35.07 -21.24
CA PHE A 877 44.68 -35.49 -21.42
C PHE A 877 44.55 -36.14 -22.80
N ASN A 878 44.16 -37.41 -22.88
CA ASN A 878 44.07 -38.17 -24.13
C ASN A 878 42.70 -38.83 -24.27
N LEU A 879 42.01 -38.68 -25.39
CA LEU A 879 40.81 -39.48 -25.65
C LEU A 879 41.12 -40.98 -25.65
N ASP A 880 40.20 -41.78 -25.12
CA ASP A 880 40.36 -43.24 -25.01
C ASP A 880 40.30 -44.00 -26.35
N GLY A 881 39.72 -43.38 -27.38
CA GLY A 881 39.52 -44.00 -28.70
C GLY A 881 38.52 -45.16 -28.73
N LEU A 882 37.85 -45.47 -27.61
CA LEU A 882 36.93 -46.59 -27.43
C LEU A 882 35.47 -46.11 -27.30
N THR A 883 35.26 -45.14 -26.42
CA THR A 883 33.95 -44.56 -26.13
C THR A 883 33.69 -43.30 -26.97
N SER A 884 34.75 -42.58 -27.35
CA SER A 884 34.72 -41.48 -28.31
C SER A 884 35.92 -41.50 -29.27
N SER A 885 35.71 -41.13 -30.54
CA SER A 885 36.76 -41.10 -31.59
C SER A 885 37.22 -39.69 -31.97
N GLY A 886 36.77 -38.70 -31.21
CA GLY A 886 37.01 -37.26 -31.38
C GLY A 886 35.88 -36.47 -30.72
N ALA A 887 36.22 -35.36 -30.07
CA ALA A 887 35.22 -34.47 -29.46
C ALA A 887 35.13 -33.16 -30.23
N THR A 888 33.92 -32.71 -30.53
CA THR A 888 33.68 -31.50 -31.32
C THR A 888 32.70 -30.61 -30.56
N GLY A 889 32.96 -29.30 -30.56
CA GLY A 889 32.10 -28.33 -29.89
C GLY A 889 32.72 -26.94 -29.84
N THR A 890 31.92 -25.93 -29.51
CA THR A 890 32.43 -24.59 -29.18
C THR A 890 33.21 -24.58 -27.87
N GLU A 891 32.87 -25.54 -26.99
CA GLU A 891 33.53 -25.85 -25.73
C GLU A 891 33.74 -27.37 -25.64
N VAL A 892 34.90 -27.80 -25.16
CA VAL A 892 35.22 -29.21 -24.91
C VAL A 892 35.78 -29.34 -23.50
N THR A 893 35.01 -29.93 -22.59
CA THR A 893 35.47 -30.27 -21.24
C THR A 893 36.44 -31.44 -21.32
N ILE A 894 37.61 -31.31 -20.70
CA ILE A 894 38.67 -32.34 -20.72
C ILE A 894 38.95 -32.95 -19.34
N GLY A 895 38.50 -32.27 -18.27
CA GLY A 895 38.67 -32.73 -16.90
C GLY A 895 38.11 -31.73 -15.89
N THR A 896 38.41 -31.97 -14.63
CA THR A 896 38.14 -31.04 -13.52
C THR A 896 39.41 -30.80 -12.71
N VAL A 897 39.46 -29.66 -12.03
CA VAL A 897 40.42 -29.37 -10.97
C VAL A 897 39.65 -29.10 -9.67
N THR A 898 40.02 -29.80 -8.61
CA THR A 898 39.39 -29.69 -7.28
C THR A 898 40.42 -29.14 -6.29
N PHE A 899 40.06 -28.07 -5.58
CA PHE A 899 40.92 -27.47 -4.56
C PHE A 899 40.62 -28.05 -3.17
N GLU A 900 41.67 -28.36 -2.42
CA GLU A 900 41.62 -28.97 -1.10
C GLU A 900 42.25 -28.04 -0.06
N GLY A 901 41.54 -27.75 1.04
CA GLY A 901 41.99 -26.83 2.09
C GLY A 901 41.36 -25.44 2.00
N ASN A 902 41.81 -24.54 2.90
CA ASN A 902 41.24 -23.20 3.06
C ASN A 902 42.31 -22.13 2.80
N GLY A 903 41.97 -21.13 2.00
CA GLY A 903 42.90 -20.07 1.61
C GLY A 903 42.52 -19.37 0.31
N THR A 904 43.36 -18.43 -0.10
CA THR A 904 43.19 -17.67 -1.36
C THR A 904 44.20 -18.17 -2.39
N VAL A 905 43.70 -18.56 -3.56
CA VAL A 905 44.50 -19.12 -4.65
C VAL A 905 44.36 -18.31 -5.94
N LYS A 906 45.46 -18.28 -6.69
CA LYS A 906 45.49 -17.94 -8.11
C LYS A 906 46.00 -19.15 -8.88
N PHE A 907 45.16 -19.74 -9.73
CA PHE A 907 45.47 -20.94 -10.50
C PHE A 907 45.25 -20.70 -11.99
N GLY A 908 46.17 -21.18 -12.84
CA GLY A 908 46.06 -21.04 -14.29
C GLY A 908 47.07 -21.90 -15.04
N VAL A 909 47.17 -21.71 -16.35
CA VAL A 909 48.16 -22.41 -17.19
C VAL A 909 49.50 -21.66 -17.11
N LYS A 910 50.59 -22.39 -16.83
CA LYS A 910 51.93 -21.84 -16.73
C LYS A 910 52.41 -21.30 -18.08
N THR A 911 52.88 -20.05 -18.11
CA THR A 911 53.34 -19.37 -19.34
C THR A 911 54.86 -19.32 -19.46
N GLU A 912 55.58 -19.12 -18.35
CA GLU A 912 57.03 -18.97 -18.35
C GLU A 912 57.76 -20.31 -18.32
N GLY A 913 58.75 -20.46 -19.22
CA GLY A 913 59.63 -21.64 -19.26
C GLY A 913 58.99 -22.93 -19.76
N VAL A 914 57.74 -22.89 -20.27
CA VAL A 914 57.01 -24.06 -20.76
C VAL A 914 56.78 -23.94 -22.28
N THR A 915 57.33 -24.89 -23.05
CA THR A 915 57.14 -24.97 -24.52
C THR A 915 56.20 -26.09 -24.93
N THR A 916 55.64 -26.84 -23.97
CA THR A 916 54.89 -28.08 -24.22
C THR A 916 53.37 -27.90 -24.19
N ASN A 917 52.85 -26.71 -23.86
CA ASN A 917 51.41 -26.46 -23.88
C ASN A 917 50.87 -26.57 -25.32
N ILE A 918 50.10 -27.63 -25.59
CA ILE A 918 49.56 -27.94 -26.93
C ILE A 918 48.20 -28.62 -26.82
N VAL A 919 47.33 -28.33 -27.78
CA VAL A 919 46.07 -29.05 -28.00
C VAL A 919 46.10 -29.67 -29.39
N ASN A 920 45.92 -30.98 -29.49
CA ASN A 920 45.93 -31.72 -30.74
C ASN A 920 44.51 -32.09 -31.18
N THR A 921 44.27 -32.06 -32.49
CA THR A 921 43.02 -32.54 -33.10
C THR A 921 43.31 -33.57 -34.20
N ALA A 922 42.28 -34.26 -34.68
CA ALA A 922 42.45 -35.31 -35.69
C ALA A 922 42.68 -34.75 -37.10
N LYS A 923 43.70 -35.26 -37.81
CA LYS A 923 43.95 -34.91 -39.21
C LYS A 923 42.90 -35.55 -40.14
N ALA A 924 41.98 -34.75 -40.69
CA ALA A 924 40.91 -35.19 -41.60
C ALA A 924 40.69 -34.17 -42.74
N ALA A 925 40.05 -34.58 -43.84
CA ALA A 925 39.84 -33.74 -45.03
C ALA A 925 39.01 -32.46 -44.77
N ASN A 926 38.25 -32.44 -43.69
CA ASN A 926 37.41 -31.34 -43.22
C ASN A 926 37.93 -30.72 -41.89
N ASN A 927 39.17 -30.98 -41.50
CA ASN A 927 39.80 -30.31 -40.36
C ASN A 927 41.01 -29.47 -40.83
N ILE A 928 41.04 -28.20 -40.47
CA ILE A 928 42.03 -27.22 -40.97
C ILE A 928 43.14 -26.88 -39.98
N VAL A 929 43.02 -27.32 -38.73
CA VAL A 929 44.00 -27.09 -37.67
C VAL A 929 44.42 -28.44 -37.12
N ASP A 930 45.66 -28.87 -37.33
CA ASP A 930 46.17 -30.14 -36.78
C ASP A 930 46.49 -30.01 -35.27
N ASN A 931 46.91 -28.82 -34.83
CA ASN A 931 47.19 -28.49 -33.44
C ASN A 931 47.05 -26.99 -33.15
N TYR A 932 46.78 -26.66 -31.89
CA TYR A 932 46.86 -25.32 -31.34
C TYR A 932 48.08 -25.23 -30.43
N THR A 933 48.99 -24.31 -30.74
CA THR A 933 50.22 -24.09 -29.96
C THR A 933 50.31 -22.63 -29.52
N THR A 934 51.10 -22.35 -28.48
CA THR A 934 51.34 -20.98 -28.01
C THR A 934 52.09 -20.12 -29.03
N ALA A 935 52.76 -20.74 -30.02
CA ALA A 935 53.44 -20.05 -31.13
C ALA A 935 52.53 -19.84 -32.37
N GLY A 936 51.30 -20.37 -32.35
CA GLY A 936 50.35 -20.21 -33.44
C GLY A 936 49.88 -18.76 -33.61
N ASN A 937 49.58 -18.35 -34.85
CA ASN A 937 49.19 -16.97 -35.15
C ASN A 937 47.67 -16.74 -35.16
N GLY A 938 46.85 -17.79 -35.13
CA GLY A 938 45.39 -17.68 -35.12
C GLY A 938 44.77 -17.32 -36.47
N VAL A 939 45.58 -17.26 -37.54
CA VAL A 939 45.18 -16.91 -38.91
C VAL A 939 45.52 -18.04 -39.88
N ASP A 940 46.78 -18.47 -39.89
CA ASP A 940 47.29 -19.56 -40.73
C ASP A 940 47.50 -20.85 -39.93
N THR A 941 47.86 -20.73 -38.66
CA THR A 941 48.10 -21.84 -37.73
C THR A 941 47.24 -21.70 -36.47
N GLY A 942 46.89 -22.84 -35.87
CA GLY A 942 46.11 -22.88 -34.64
C GLY A 942 46.86 -22.23 -33.47
N ARG A 943 46.25 -21.24 -32.84
CA ARG A 943 46.78 -20.56 -31.65
C ARG A 943 46.10 -21.08 -30.38
N LEU A 944 46.92 -21.48 -29.41
CA LEU A 944 46.51 -21.75 -28.04
C LEU A 944 46.82 -20.52 -27.19
N GLU A 945 45.79 -19.83 -26.73
CA GLU A 945 45.92 -18.66 -25.87
C GLU A 945 45.78 -19.06 -24.40
N LEU A 946 46.80 -18.78 -23.61
CA LEU A 946 46.86 -19.14 -22.21
C LEU A 946 46.32 -18.00 -21.33
N ASN A 947 45.62 -18.36 -20.26
CA ASN A 947 45.15 -17.41 -19.23
C ASN A 947 44.34 -16.23 -19.78
N ASN A 948 43.58 -16.44 -20.86
CA ASN A 948 42.75 -15.40 -21.45
C ASN A 948 41.66 -15.00 -20.43
N ALA A 949 41.70 -13.75 -19.97
CA ALA A 949 40.77 -13.26 -18.95
C ALA A 949 39.31 -13.24 -19.43
N ALA A 950 39.06 -12.95 -20.71
CA ALA A 950 37.71 -12.95 -21.30
C ALA A 950 37.10 -14.37 -21.41
N ALA A 951 37.94 -15.40 -21.31
CA ALA A 951 37.53 -16.80 -21.33
C ALA A 951 37.58 -17.47 -19.94
N ASN A 952 37.76 -16.70 -18.84
CA ASN A 952 37.97 -17.26 -17.49
C ASN A 952 39.18 -18.19 -17.39
N GLY A 953 40.28 -17.85 -18.06
CA GLY A 953 41.49 -18.68 -18.11
C GLY A 953 42.35 -18.67 -16.84
N VAL A 954 41.94 -17.97 -15.77
CA VAL A 954 42.61 -17.97 -14.46
C VAL A 954 41.55 -18.01 -13.38
N ILE A 955 41.72 -18.90 -12.40
CA ILE A 955 40.93 -18.94 -11.18
C ILE A 955 41.57 -18.00 -10.16
N ASN A 956 40.81 -17.03 -9.66
CA ASN A 956 41.17 -16.24 -8.48
C ASN A 956 40.07 -16.46 -7.45
N ALA A 957 40.30 -17.35 -6.47
CA ALA A 957 39.26 -17.80 -5.56
C ALA A 957 39.76 -17.84 -4.11
N THR A 958 38.84 -17.62 -3.17
CA THR A 958 39.05 -17.85 -1.74
C THR A 958 38.14 -18.98 -1.31
N PHE A 959 38.73 -20.01 -0.71
CA PHE A 959 38.02 -21.13 -0.12
C PHE A 959 38.04 -20.97 1.39
N THR A 960 36.87 -20.83 1.99
CA THR A 960 36.68 -20.72 3.44
C THR A 960 36.11 -22.00 4.00
N ALA A 961 36.43 -22.30 5.26
CA ALA A 961 35.76 -23.38 5.96
C ALA A 961 34.25 -23.06 6.05
N PRO A 962 33.37 -24.07 5.86
CA PRO A 962 31.94 -23.86 6.07
C PRO A 962 31.68 -23.51 7.54
N THR A 963 30.68 -22.67 7.77
CA THR A 963 30.25 -22.25 9.11
C THR A 963 28.81 -22.63 9.36
N LYS A 964 28.44 -22.80 10.63
CA LYS A 964 27.08 -22.97 11.14
C LYS A 964 26.77 -21.92 12.19
N ASP A 965 25.51 -21.57 12.33
CA ASP A 965 25.07 -20.54 13.27
C ASP A 965 24.82 -21.13 14.65
N LEU A 966 25.49 -20.55 15.64
CA LEU A 966 25.22 -20.81 17.06
C LEU A 966 24.36 -19.67 17.61
N THR A 967 23.10 -19.97 17.88
CA THR A 967 22.18 -19.07 18.58
C THR A 967 22.22 -19.34 20.07
N VAL A 968 22.41 -18.30 20.87
CA VAL A 968 22.42 -18.40 22.34
C VAL A 968 21.30 -17.51 22.88
N ASN A 969 20.39 -18.14 23.61
CA ASN A 969 19.31 -17.47 24.32
C ASN A 969 19.60 -17.47 25.81
N VAL A 970 19.51 -16.31 26.44
CA VAL A 970 19.58 -16.14 27.90
C VAL A 970 18.25 -15.56 28.36
N LYS A 971 17.40 -16.42 28.91
CA LYS A 971 16.00 -16.12 29.25
C LYS A 971 15.84 -15.77 30.73
N PHE A 972 15.04 -14.74 30.98
CA PHE A 972 14.62 -14.28 32.29
C PHE A 972 13.16 -14.70 32.49
N ASN A 973 12.90 -15.65 33.37
CA ASN A 973 11.53 -16.18 33.54
C ASN A 973 10.60 -15.25 34.33
N ASN A 974 11.17 -14.26 35.01
CA ASN A 974 10.43 -13.19 35.66
C ASN A 974 10.66 -11.91 34.84
N ALA A 975 9.60 -11.13 34.63
CA ALA A 975 9.67 -9.92 33.81
C ALA A 975 10.73 -8.95 34.35
N ILE A 976 11.66 -8.55 33.50
CA ILE A 976 12.65 -7.52 33.82
C ILE A 976 12.49 -6.35 32.84
N THR A 977 12.82 -5.14 33.29
CA THR A 977 12.77 -3.96 32.42
C THR A 977 14.14 -3.74 31.79
N ASP A 978 14.20 -3.46 30.49
CA ASP A 978 15.46 -3.14 29.82
C ASP A 978 15.96 -1.77 30.28
N ASN A 979 16.84 -1.78 31.28
CA ASN A 979 17.34 -0.57 31.93
C ASN A 979 18.74 -0.18 31.45
N LYS A 980 19.09 1.08 31.71
CA LYS A 980 20.34 1.74 31.31
C LYS A 980 21.57 0.83 31.50
N LYS A 981 22.43 0.74 30.48
CA LYS A 981 23.70 -0.03 30.39
C LYS A 981 24.52 -0.18 31.68
N ALA A 982 24.51 0.82 32.57
CA ALA A 982 25.21 0.76 33.84
C ALA A 982 24.72 -0.39 34.75
N TYR A 983 23.49 -0.87 34.59
CA TYR A 983 22.90 -1.89 35.45
C TYR A 983 23.11 -3.32 34.94
N GLN A 984 23.50 -3.49 33.67
CA GLN A 984 23.57 -4.79 32.99
C GLN A 984 25.01 -5.30 32.93
N ASP A 985 25.55 -5.84 34.04
CA ASP A 985 26.86 -6.51 34.05
C ASP A 985 26.71 -8.00 33.70
N MET A 986 26.39 -8.26 32.42
CA MET A 986 26.22 -9.61 31.88
C MET A 986 26.84 -9.77 30.50
N LYS A 987 27.41 -10.94 30.25
CA LYS A 987 28.00 -11.28 28.94
C LYS A 987 27.95 -12.77 28.65
N ALA A 988 28.07 -13.09 27.37
CA ALA A 988 28.41 -14.41 26.87
C ALA A 988 29.79 -14.39 26.22
N VAL A 989 30.55 -15.47 26.39
CA VAL A 989 31.87 -15.67 25.77
C VAL A 989 31.88 -16.99 25.02
N ILE A 990 32.20 -16.95 23.73
CA ILE A 990 32.46 -18.14 22.91
C ILE A 990 33.98 -18.30 22.79
N SER A 991 34.47 -19.48 23.14
CA SER A 991 35.92 -19.78 23.21
C SER A 991 36.22 -21.20 22.70
N GLY A 992 37.50 -21.47 22.42
CA GLY A 992 37.96 -22.75 21.88
C GLY A 992 37.82 -22.88 20.36
N GLY A 993 37.88 -24.11 19.86
CA GLY A 993 37.83 -24.42 18.43
C GLY A 993 39.03 -23.87 17.65
N ASP A 994 38.74 -23.27 16.49
CA ASP A 994 39.69 -22.65 15.55
C ASP A 994 39.67 -21.10 15.61
N LEU A 995 39.02 -20.53 16.63
CA LEU A 995 38.94 -19.07 16.79
C LEU A 995 40.33 -18.46 17.02
N PRO A 996 40.64 -17.31 16.39
CA PRO A 996 41.90 -16.60 16.65
C PRO A 996 41.93 -15.95 18.05
N GLY A 997 40.78 -15.84 18.72
CA GLY A 997 40.59 -15.36 20.09
C GLY A 997 39.12 -15.42 20.50
N ASP A 998 38.84 -15.26 21.79
CA ASP A 998 37.48 -15.36 22.34
C ASP A 998 36.53 -14.29 21.79
N ILE A 999 35.29 -14.68 21.47
CA ILE A 999 34.22 -13.76 21.06
C ILE A 999 33.39 -13.40 22.30
N THR A 1000 33.40 -12.12 22.70
CA THR A 1000 32.65 -11.63 23.86
C THR A 1000 31.45 -10.78 23.43
N VAL A 1001 30.26 -11.15 23.91
CA VAL A 1001 29.00 -10.43 23.67
C VAL A 1001 28.50 -9.87 25.00
N ASN A 1002 28.46 -8.53 25.13
CA ASN A 1002 27.93 -7.86 26.30
C ASN A 1002 26.42 -7.57 26.11
N PHE A 1003 25.60 -7.89 27.10
CA PHE A 1003 24.15 -7.66 27.08
C PHE A 1003 23.77 -6.27 27.59
N GLY A 1004 22.55 -5.81 27.30
CA GLY A 1004 22.06 -4.50 27.76
C GLY A 1004 22.67 -3.31 27.01
N THR A 1005 23.05 -3.51 25.74
CA THR A 1005 23.44 -2.46 24.81
C THR A 1005 22.34 -2.25 23.78
N ASP A 1006 22.27 -1.09 23.13
CA ASP A 1006 21.27 -0.83 22.07
C ASP A 1006 21.29 -1.91 20.97
N GLU A 1007 22.45 -2.55 20.74
CA GLU A 1007 22.62 -3.63 19.75
C GLU A 1007 22.21 -5.02 20.26
N LYS A 1008 22.22 -5.22 21.59
CA LYS A 1008 21.85 -6.48 22.28
C LYS A 1008 20.88 -6.18 23.42
N ALA A 1009 19.78 -5.53 23.03
CA ALA A 1009 18.67 -5.16 23.89
C ALA A 1009 17.85 -6.39 24.31
N LEU A 1010 17.14 -6.27 25.41
CA LEU A 1010 16.29 -7.34 25.90
C LEU A 1010 14.95 -7.32 25.16
N VAL A 1011 14.56 -8.44 24.55
CA VAL A 1011 13.28 -8.58 23.82
C VAL A 1011 12.49 -9.74 24.42
N GLY A 1012 11.30 -9.45 24.94
CA GLY A 1012 10.44 -10.49 25.54
C GLY A 1012 11.14 -11.27 26.66
N ASP A 1013 11.83 -10.55 27.55
CA ASP A 1013 12.60 -11.11 28.68
C ASP A 1013 13.74 -12.08 28.26
N THR A 1014 14.25 -11.98 27.03
CA THR A 1014 15.33 -12.83 26.55
C THR A 1014 16.41 -12.01 25.84
N TYR A 1015 17.68 -12.29 26.14
CA TYR A 1015 18.79 -11.87 25.29
C TYR A 1015 19.08 -12.97 24.26
N THR A 1016 19.10 -12.60 22.99
CA THR A 1016 19.41 -13.51 21.90
C THR A 1016 20.55 -12.93 21.06
N PHE A 1017 21.52 -13.77 20.74
CA PHE A 1017 22.51 -13.46 19.71
C PHE A 1017 22.88 -14.71 18.94
N THR A 1018 23.34 -14.50 17.71
CA THR A 1018 23.76 -15.55 16.79
C THR A 1018 25.18 -15.28 16.34
N GLN A 1019 26.01 -16.32 16.29
CA GLN A 1019 27.39 -16.26 15.83
C GLN A 1019 27.67 -17.39 14.84
N ALA A 1020 28.14 -17.04 13.64
CA ALA A 1020 28.64 -18.01 12.68
C ALA A 1020 29.99 -18.56 13.16
N LEU A 1021 30.10 -19.89 13.25
CA LEU A 1021 31.27 -20.63 13.73
C LEU A 1021 31.61 -21.79 12.78
N THR A 1022 32.87 -22.17 12.68
CA THR A 1022 33.31 -23.23 11.75
C THR A 1022 32.61 -24.56 12.05
N GLN A 1023 32.09 -25.17 10.99
CA GLN A 1023 31.36 -26.44 11.07
C GLN A 1023 32.26 -27.57 11.55
N ASN A 1024 31.68 -28.54 12.27
CA ASN A 1024 32.33 -29.73 12.83
C ASN A 1024 33.46 -29.42 13.84
N VAL A 1025 33.52 -28.19 14.35
CA VAL A 1025 34.44 -27.77 15.40
C VAL A 1025 33.66 -27.62 16.73
N ALA A 1026 34.32 -27.97 17.83
CA ALA A 1026 33.77 -27.82 19.17
C ALA A 1026 34.13 -26.47 19.79
N TYR A 1027 33.13 -25.76 20.33
CA TYR A 1027 33.27 -24.48 21.01
C TYR A 1027 32.63 -24.52 22.39
N THR A 1028 33.13 -23.72 23.32
CA THR A 1028 32.55 -23.57 24.66
C THR A 1028 31.91 -22.20 24.81
N VAL A 1029 30.62 -22.18 25.11
CA VAL A 1029 29.85 -20.99 25.48
C VAL A 1029 29.84 -20.85 27.00
N THR A 1030 30.31 -19.70 27.48
CA THR A 1030 30.23 -19.31 28.89
C THR A 1030 29.31 -18.11 29.04
N VAL A 1031 28.24 -18.24 29.82
CA VAL A 1031 27.35 -17.12 30.19
C VAL A 1031 27.63 -16.76 31.64
N GLU A 1032 27.93 -15.48 31.90
CA GLU A 1032 28.21 -14.99 33.25
C GLU A 1032 27.65 -13.59 33.49
N GLY A 1033 27.32 -13.33 34.76
CA GLY A 1033 26.79 -12.05 35.22
C GLY A 1033 27.01 -11.84 36.71
N ALA A 1034 27.10 -10.59 37.15
CA ALA A 1034 27.25 -10.27 38.57
C ALA A 1034 26.00 -10.69 39.36
N GLY A 1035 26.15 -11.53 40.39
CA GLY A 1035 25.04 -12.08 41.16
C GLY A 1035 24.39 -13.33 40.57
N TYR A 1036 24.95 -13.86 39.48
CA TYR A 1036 24.45 -15.04 38.78
C TYR A 1036 25.51 -16.16 38.77
N ARG A 1037 25.06 -17.40 38.75
CA ARG A 1037 25.92 -18.57 38.55
C ARG A 1037 26.47 -18.57 37.12
N THR A 1038 27.76 -18.81 36.96
CA THR A 1038 28.37 -18.99 35.63
C THR A 1038 27.90 -20.31 35.01
N ALA A 1039 27.32 -20.25 33.82
CA ALA A 1039 26.96 -21.44 33.04
C ALA A 1039 27.98 -21.68 31.92
N ARG A 1040 28.36 -22.95 31.70
CA ARG A 1040 29.26 -23.36 30.62
C ARG A 1040 28.69 -24.55 29.87
N HIS A 1041 28.72 -24.51 28.55
CA HIS A 1041 28.32 -25.63 27.69
C HIS A 1041 29.26 -25.73 26.49
N THR A 1042 29.72 -26.95 26.18
CA THR A 1042 30.52 -27.22 24.98
C THR A 1042 29.63 -27.83 23.91
N VAL A 1043 29.59 -27.19 22.75
CA VAL A 1043 28.79 -27.59 21.59
C VAL A 1043 29.70 -27.87 20.41
N THR A 1044 29.42 -28.94 19.67
CA THR A 1044 30.08 -29.20 18.37
C THR A 1044 29.15 -28.75 17.25
N MET A 1045 29.63 -27.86 16.39
CA MET A 1045 28.84 -27.20 15.34
C MET A 1045 28.61 -28.10 14.13
N THR A 1046 27.91 -29.22 14.30
CA THR A 1046 27.59 -30.14 13.19
C THR A 1046 26.42 -29.66 12.32
N ALA A 1047 25.58 -28.78 12.87
CA ALA A 1047 24.45 -28.12 12.23
C ALA A 1047 24.27 -26.75 12.90
N ASP A 1048 23.27 -25.97 12.51
CA ASP A 1048 22.88 -24.79 13.30
C ASP A 1048 22.38 -25.26 14.67
N LYS A 1049 22.80 -24.56 15.73
CA LYS A 1049 22.56 -24.98 17.11
C LYS A 1049 21.97 -23.84 17.91
N THR A 1050 21.06 -24.19 18.81
CA THR A 1050 20.50 -23.25 19.79
C THR A 1050 20.85 -23.71 21.20
N LEU A 1051 21.44 -22.83 22.00
CA LEU A 1051 21.67 -23.03 23.43
C LEU A 1051 20.76 -22.12 24.26
N ASN A 1052 20.05 -22.70 25.21
CA ASN A 1052 19.16 -21.99 26.12
C ASN A 1052 19.73 -21.98 27.54
N PHE A 1053 19.93 -20.78 28.07
CA PHE A 1053 20.28 -20.51 29.45
C PHE A 1053 19.11 -19.79 30.12
N TRP A 1054 18.82 -20.10 31.39
CA TRP A 1054 17.68 -19.52 32.09
C TRP A 1054 18.02 -19.18 33.53
N ASN A 1055 17.41 -18.11 34.04
CA ASN A 1055 17.77 -17.53 35.33
C ASN A 1055 16.97 -17.99 36.55
N ASN A 1056 16.08 -18.96 36.39
CA ASN A 1056 15.24 -19.46 37.45
C ASN A 1056 15.17 -20.98 37.44
N VAL A 1057 15.03 -21.63 38.59
CA VAL A 1057 14.95 -23.09 38.62
C VAL A 1057 13.62 -23.58 38.07
N LEU A 1058 13.69 -24.62 37.25
CA LEU A 1058 12.53 -25.25 36.64
C LEU A 1058 12.02 -26.38 37.54
N ASP A 1059 10.70 -26.54 37.60
CA ASP A 1059 10.06 -27.72 38.19
C ASP A 1059 10.65 -29.01 37.56
N ALA A 1060 10.77 -30.08 38.35
CA ALA A 1060 11.14 -31.40 37.89
C ALA A 1060 10.28 -31.90 36.71
N ASN A 1061 9.01 -31.48 36.64
CA ASN A 1061 8.11 -31.78 35.52
C ASN A 1061 8.39 -30.94 34.26
N ASN A 1062 9.20 -29.89 34.36
CA ASN A 1062 9.49 -28.93 33.28
C ASN A 1062 11.00 -28.77 33.01
N LYS A 1063 11.81 -29.79 33.34
CA LYS A 1063 13.26 -29.82 33.04
C LYS A 1063 13.53 -29.67 31.53
N GLN A 1064 14.57 -28.93 31.18
CA GLN A 1064 14.92 -28.61 29.79
C GLN A 1064 16.37 -28.99 29.47
N VAL A 1065 16.66 -29.20 28.19
CA VAL A 1065 18.04 -29.36 27.70
C VAL A 1065 18.66 -27.98 27.44
N ILE A 1066 19.97 -27.85 27.68
CA ILE A 1066 20.70 -26.62 27.33
C ILE A 1066 20.80 -26.50 25.82
N GLU A 1067 21.21 -27.57 25.13
CA GLU A 1067 21.26 -27.64 23.67
C GLU A 1067 19.93 -28.16 23.12
N VAL A 1068 19.23 -27.34 22.34
CA VAL A 1068 17.95 -27.72 21.73
C VAL A 1068 18.15 -28.93 20.81
N GLY A 1069 17.31 -29.95 20.99
CA GLY A 1069 17.39 -31.21 20.26
C GLY A 1069 18.29 -32.29 20.89
N ALA A 1070 18.92 -32.01 22.04
CA ALA A 1070 19.61 -33.04 22.83
C ALA A 1070 18.63 -34.07 23.43
N ARG A 1071 19.17 -35.18 23.94
CA ARG A 1071 18.37 -36.32 24.43
C ARG A 1071 17.67 -35.96 25.74
N ASP A 1072 16.51 -36.56 25.99
CA ASP A 1072 15.70 -36.31 27.19
C ASP A 1072 16.42 -36.61 28.53
N GLU A 1073 17.41 -37.50 28.50
CA GLU A 1073 18.27 -37.81 29.65
C GLU A 1073 19.21 -36.65 30.03
N ASP A 1074 19.49 -35.74 29.10
CA ASP A 1074 20.35 -34.57 29.29
C ASP A 1074 19.58 -33.35 29.85
N LYS A 1075 18.27 -33.50 30.12
CA LYS A 1075 17.42 -32.44 30.70
C LYS A 1075 17.86 -32.12 32.13
N VAL A 1076 18.12 -30.83 32.40
CA VAL A 1076 18.47 -30.29 33.71
C VAL A 1076 17.40 -29.29 34.18
N THR A 1077 17.26 -29.11 35.48
CA THR A 1077 16.37 -28.09 36.07
C THR A 1077 17.05 -26.73 36.23
N LYS A 1078 18.39 -26.70 36.17
CA LYS A 1078 19.20 -25.53 36.50
C LYS A 1078 20.46 -25.39 35.64
N ASN A 1079 20.78 -24.16 35.24
CA ASN A 1079 22.07 -23.78 34.66
C ASN A 1079 22.55 -22.39 35.13
N PHE A 1080 21.96 -21.30 34.64
CA PHE A 1080 22.40 -19.91 34.81
C PHE A 1080 21.57 -19.19 35.89
N LEU A 1081 21.61 -19.64 37.14
CA LEU A 1081 20.69 -19.15 38.18
C LEU A 1081 21.05 -17.77 38.75
N ALA A 1082 20.03 -16.96 39.05
CA ALA A 1082 20.17 -15.73 39.82
C ALA A 1082 20.28 -16.02 41.33
N GLY A 1083 21.11 -15.26 42.05
CA GLY A 1083 21.22 -15.35 43.51
C GLY A 1083 22.41 -16.14 44.04
N ASP A 1084 23.35 -16.58 43.20
CA ASP A 1084 24.65 -17.13 43.63
C ASP A 1084 25.65 -15.97 43.81
N ILE A 1085 25.42 -15.19 44.87
CA ILE A 1085 26.10 -13.93 45.15
C ILE A 1085 27.54 -14.17 45.61
N VAL A 1086 27.74 -15.20 46.44
CA VAL A 1086 29.07 -15.57 46.96
C VAL A 1086 29.86 -16.47 46.01
N LYS A 1087 29.27 -16.87 44.87
CA LYS A 1087 29.90 -17.66 43.79
C LYS A 1087 30.41 -19.02 44.25
N ASP A 1088 29.68 -19.69 45.14
CA ASP A 1088 30.03 -21.01 45.66
C ASP A 1088 29.22 -22.15 45.01
N ASN A 1089 28.41 -21.83 43.99
CA ASN A 1089 27.48 -22.72 43.31
C ASN A 1089 26.30 -23.21 44.18
N ASN A 1090 26.03 -22.61 45.34
CA ASN A 1090 24.92 -22.98 46.21
C ASN A 1090 24.14 -21.73 46.65
N ILE A 1091 22.89 -21.58 46.20
CA ILE A 1091 22.05 -20.45 46.62
C ILE A 1091 21.48 -20.74 48.01
N ASN A 1092 21.95 -20.01 49.01
CA ASN A 1092 21.68 -20.31 50.41
C ASN A 1092 21.56 -19.05 51.29
N ILE A 1093 21.55 -19.26 52.62
CA ILE A 1093 21.40 -18.18 53.61
C ILE A 1093 22.44 -17.06 53.51
N TYR A 1094 23.65 -17.37 53.06
CA TYR A 1094 24.69 -16.36 52.87
C TYR A 1094 24.37 -15.44 51.69
N ASP A 1095 23.81 -15.97 50.60
CA ASP A 1095 23.37 -15.16 49.46
C ASP A 1095 22.17 -14.26 49.82
N LEU A 1096 21.19 -14.79 50.57
CA LEU A 1096 20.07 -13.97 51.05
C LEU A 1096 20.57 -12.83 51.91
N SER A 1097 21.46 -13.16 52.84
CA SER A 1097 22.01 -12.20 53.78
C SER A 1097 22.75 -11.11 53.02
N ALA A 1098 23.43 -11.47 51.92
CA ALA A 1098 24.11 -10.53 51.06
C ALA A 1098 23.15 -9.57 50.35
N VAL A 1099 22.03 -10.04 49.78
CA VAL A 1099 21.03 -9.17 49.13
C VAL A 1099 20.28 -8.31 50.16
N VAL A 1100 19.81 -8.91 51.26
CA VAL A 1100 19.05 -8.22 52.33
C VAL A 1100 19.87 -7.13 53.02
N SER A 1101 21.20 -7.28 53.11
CA SER A 1101 22.08 -6.28 53.71
C SER A 1101 22.07 -4.93 52.98
N TYR A 1102 21.65 -4.91 51.72
CA TYR A 1102 21.56 -3.70 50.89
C TYR A 1102 20.11 -3.38 50.48
N PHE A 1103 19.13 -3.99 51.15
CA PHE A 1103 17.71 -3.74 50.87
C PHE A 1103 17.34 -2.28 51.11
N GLY A 1104 16.68 -1.66 50.12
CA GLY A 1104 16.28 -0.26 50.14
C GLY A 1104 17.33 0.71 49.62
N GLU A 1105 18.52 0.23 49.24
CA GLU A 1105 19.54 1.05 48.56
C GLU A 1105 19.19 1.24 47.09
N ASN A 1106 19.46 2.44 46.56
CA ASN A 1106 19.41 2.68 45.13
C ASN A 1106 20.72 2.17 44.52
N ASN A 1107 20.63 1.35 43.47
CA ASN A 1107 21.79 0.84 42.75
C ASN A 1107 22.40 1.97 41.91
N LEU A 1108 23.15 2.90 42.51
CA LEU A 1108 23.87 3.95 41.80
C LEU A 1108 25.22 3.41 41.30
N VAL A 1109 25.20 2.55 40.28
CA VAL A 1109 26.38 1.79 39.80
C VAL A 1109 27.60 2.66 39.49
N THR A 1110 27.40 3.93 39.10
CA THR A 1110 28.51 4.88 38.88
C THR A 1110 29.28 5.24 40.15
N ALA A 1111 28.62 5.24 41.31
CA ALA A 1111 29.24 5.52 42.61
C ALA A 1111 29.62 4.24 43.38
N HIS A 1112 28.84 3.17 43.18
CA HIS A 1112 28.99 1.88 43.88
C HIS A 1112 28.88 0.71 42.89
N PRO A 1113 29.92 0.46 42.06
CA PRO A 1113 29.88 -0.62 41.07
C PRO A 1113 29.71 -2.01 41.68
N GLU A 1114 30.08 -2.18 42.95
CA GLU A 1114 29.91 -3.41 43.71
C GLU A 1114 28.45 -3.78 44.02
N TYR A 1115 27.50 -2.86 43.83
CA TYR A 1115 26.07 -3.10 44.12
C TYR A 1115 25.32 -3.83 43.00
N VAL A 1116 25.87 -3.86 41.78
CA VAL A 1116 25.26 -4.50 40.61
C VAL A 1116 24.98 -5.99 40.82
N ARG A 1117 25.75 -6.68 41.68
CA ARG A 1117 25.52 -8.10 42.00
C ARG A 1117 24.29 -8.35 42.87
N TYR A 1118 23.76 -7.33 43.54
CA TYR A 1118 22.63 -7.47 44.47
C TYR A 1118 21.29 -7.07 43.84
N ASP A 1119 21.30 -6.26 42.78
CA ASP A 1119 20.16 -5.89 41.95
C ASP A 1119 19.93 -6.97 40.88
N LEU A 1120 19.37 -8.12 41.29
CA LEU A 1120 19.21 -9.30 40.44
C LEU A 1120 18.21 -9.08 39.31
N ASN A 1121 17.17 -8.28 39.52
CA ASN A 1121 16.16 -8.01 38.49
C ASN A 1121 16.55 -6.86 37.52
N ARG A 1122 17.68 -6.18 37.79
CA ARG A 1122 18.27 -5.12 36.97
C ARG A 1122 17.39 -3.87 36.88
N ASP A 1123 16.59 -3.57 37.91
CA ASP A 1123 15.68 -2.42 37.93
C ASP A 1123 16.26 -1.13 38.54
N GLY A 1124 17.53 -1.18 38.95
CA GLY A 1124 18.26 -0.05 39.51
C GLY A 1124 17.97 0.16 41.00
N LYS A 1125 17.23 -0.75 41.64
CA LYS A 1125 16.94 -0.75 43.08
C LYS A 1125 17.21 -2.14 43.64
N ILE A 1126 17.61 -2.19 44.91
CA ILE A 1126 17.74 -3.45 45.63
C ILE A 1126 16.52 -3.55 46.55
N ASP A 1127 15.52 -4.34 46.17
CA ASP A 1127 14.24 -4.40 46.86
C ASP A 1127 13.69 -5.83 47.04
N SER A 1128 12.40 -5.93 47.37
CA SER A 1128 11.72 -7.21 47.61
C SER A 1128 11.75 -8.16 46.41
N LYS A 1129 11.89 -7.64 45.20
CA LYS A 1129 11.98 -8.46 43.99
C LYS A 1129 13.32 -9.19 43.93
N ASP A 1130 14.44 -8.55 44.28
CA ASP A 1130 15.75 -9.21 44.31
C ASP A 1130 15.82 -10.29 45.38
N VAL A 1131 15.23 -10.01 46.56
CA VAL A 1131 15.05 -11.02 47.61
C VAL A 1131 14.22 -12.20 47.08
N ALA A 1132 13.16 -11.94 46.31
CA ALA A 1132 12.36 -12.99 45.71
C ALA A 1132 13.18 -13.84 44.71
N TYR A 1133 14.07 -13.27 43.91
CA TYR A 1133 14.94 -14.04 43.01
C TYR A 1133 15.82 -15.07 43.76
N VAL A 1134 16.42 -14.67 44.89
CA VAL A 1134 17.19 -15.58 45.74
C VAL A 1134 16.29 -16.66 46.37
N LEU A 1135 15.08 -16.28 46.81
CA LEU A 1135 14.15 -17.19 47.47
C LEU A 1135 13.51 -18.21 46.52
N VAL A 1136 13.23 -17.82 45.28
CA VAL A 1136 12.67 -18.74 44.28
C VAL A 1136 13.72 -19.77 43.87
N SER A 1137 15.00 -19.41 43.84
CA SER A 1137 16.09 -20.35 43.57
C SER A 1137 16.72 -20.96 44.85
N TRP A 1138 16.00 -20.89 45.98
CA TRP A 1138 16.54 -21.24 47.29
C TRP A 1138 16.70 -22.73 47.52
N GLY A 1139 17.91 -23.17 47.84
CA GLY A 1139 18.16 -24.58 48.15
C GLY A 1139 17.94 -25.51 46.95
N GLU A 1140 17.86 -24.95 45.75
CA GLU A 1140 17.64 -25.66 44.49
C GLU A 1140 18.79 -26.57 44.06
#